data_AF-A0A7Y9SPD5-F1
#
_entry.id   AF-A0A7Y9SPD5-F1
#
_cell.length_a   1.000
_cell.length_b   1.000
_cell.length_c   1.000
_cell.angle_alpha   90.00
_cell.angle_beta   90.00
_cell.angle_gamma   90.00
#
_symmetry.space_group_name_H-M   'P 1'
#
loop_
_entity.id
_entity.type
_entity.pdbx_description
1 polymer ?
#
loop_
_entity_poly.entity_id
_entity_poly.type
_entity_poly.pdbx_seq_one_letter_code
_entity_poly.pdbx_strand_id
1 'polypeptide(L)'
;MTFRPPFAHLPDASRRWLASVVATGLLLAGSGAACAHDSGFASSFERGEPAPAPAAQTDQQGVQIAVGNGPAHPYAAKAGMGYTGLHALRYRAAAAGRASLFAVDVAVEPDTVLSWMVLPEIVDDDTVASTGVAVDLLFDDGRRLSELGVEDQHGALVSAQGQAASQTLYPQQWALKQVRLGEVAALRGRRIRAIELQVQPGAGKLASGWIDDVALRREAAPQAARRPSDEVVTTRGTQSNGTFSRGNNIPATAMPHGFNFWVPATDAGSLGWLYRWNEQNGEDNRPRLQALSISHEPSPWMGDRQTFQVMPSSTRGVPEADRGKRALSFGHDHEEARPHLYRVDFDNGIRAELAPSERAAIFRFRFPRGGDANLLFDNVDARGGLTLDAATQTLRGYSDTRSGLSNGATRLFVYARFDRPWIASGKIATGRPTGYVKFAPGAEREVVMRIATSLISVEQAQRNLQQEIGDAGFDVVRERAQDAWDAVLGRVQVQGASHDQRVTLYSNLYRLFLYPNIAHENVGDAAHPDWRHADQNTWSKDSAGGDAERSSAPVVPGKVYVNNGFWDTFRTSWPAYALFAPEQAGAMIDGFLQQYRDGGWVARWSSPGYADLMVGTSSDVAFADAWLKGVRGFDAHAAYAAALRNATVVPPVANVGRKGLARSMYRGYAANDVHEGLSWTLEGALNDFGLAQMAQALAAEEQDPQQAQRYREEAEYFQARATDYVALFDPATRFFRGRTPAGQWGVPASGFDPRVWGGDYTEANAWTFAFTTPHDAAGLAGLLGGEDALAKRLDDFFATPETAEHQFAGSYGGVIHEMTEARDVRMGMYAHSNQPSHHIPWMYVAAGQPWKTQRITREVLRRLYLGSEIGQGYPGDEDNGEMSAWYLFAMLGLYPLRMGAPEYVIGSPAFPRAEVDLGNGRKLVVIARNNSARNVYVQSLTLDGKPWNKAWLRHQDIADGATLEFVMGETPSRWGSGAAALPPSLTPPGSAPRGLQDVVSQAVAVSLNGQPKAAALIDDDATTALSLSAGASVDLRLATPTRATHYTLTNADRALSGLAWTLEGRNGDGAWTMLDQRGAQAFAWARQLRPFRIAHPGAYAAYRLRLEAGEGVALAEIELLQPVARQAVP
;
A
#
# COMPACT_ATOMS: atom_id res chain seq x y z
N MET A 1 43.94 -38.79 16.83
CA MET A 1 44.04 -40.26 17.00
C MET A 1 43.15 -40.89 15.94
N THR A 2 43.71 -41.20 14.77
CA THR A 2 44.31 -42.49 14.39
C THR A 2 43.26 -43.59 14.24
N PHE A 3 43.15 -44.33 13.14
CA PHE A 3 43.72 -44.31 11.79
C PHE A 3 42.95 -45.47 11.09
N ARG A 4 42.36 -45.20 9.91
CA ARG A 4 42.36 -46.00 8.64
C ARG A 4 43.23 -47.32 8.59
N PRO A 5 43.23 -48.17 7.52
CA PRO A 5 42.32 -48.43 6.36
C PRO A 5 42.43 -49.93 5.82
N PRO A 6 42.51 -50.31 4.51
CA PRO A 6 41.57 -50.30 3.36
C PRO A 6 41.62 -51.57 2.43
N PHE A 7 41.01 -51.43 1.24
CA PHE A 7 41.32 -51.99 -0.11
C PHE A 7 40.28 -53.00 -0.63
N ALA A 8 39.90 -53.10 -1.91
CA ALA A 8 39.89 -52.24 -3.10
C ALA A 8 39.36 -53.08 -4.28
N HIS A 9 38.99 -52.39 -5.37
CA HIS A 9 38.94 -52.80 -6.79
C HIS A 9 37.62 -53.25 -7.46
N LEU A 10 37.20 -52.39 -8.39
CA LEU A 10 36.36 -52.52 -9.60
C LEU A 10 36.98 -53.47 -10.67
N PRO A 11 36.44 -53.61 -11.90
CA PRO A 11 35.08 -53.92 -12.39
C PRO A 11 35.11 -55.07 -13.45
N ASP A 12 33.98 -55.42 -14.09
CA ASP A 12 33.74 -55.24 -15.54
C ASP A 12 32.63 -56.15 -16.11
N ALA A 13 32.06 -55.67 -17.21
CA ALA A 13 30.76 -55.95 -17.75
C ALA A 13 30.60 -57.28 -18.50
N SER A 14 29.32 -57.66 -18.61
CA SER A 14 28.68 -58.27 -19.79
C SER A 14 29.10 -59.67 -20.23
N ARG A 15 28.39 -60.69 -19.73
CA ARG A 15 28.01 -61.88 -20.52
C ARG A 15 26.59 -62.35 -20.20
N ARG A 16 25.67 -61.91 -21.07
CA ARG A 16 24.62 -62.68 -21.75
C ARG A 16 23.87 -63.78 -20.97
N TRP A 17 22.56 -63.54 -20.84
CA TRP A 17 21.50 -64.29 -21.55
C TRP A 17 21.66 -65.82 -21.63
N LEU A 18 20.88 -66.55 -20.82
CA LEU A 18 19.82 -67.50 -21.21
C LEU A 18 19.43 -68.37 -20.00
N ALA A 19 18.15 -68.77 -19.96
CA ALA A 19 17.45 -69.66 -19.01
C ALA A 19 16.82 -68.91 -17.80
N SER A 20 15.51 -68.87 -17.58
CA SER A 20 14.40 -69.65 -18.16
C SER A 20 13.07 -68.92 -18.01
N VAL A 21 12.38 -68.84 -19.14
CA VAL A 21 10.93 -68.69 -19.30
C VAL A 21 10.29 -70.02 -18.93
N VAL A 22 9.43 -70.07 -17.91
CA VAL A 22 8.19 -70.89 -17.85
C VAL A 22 7.31 -70.32 -16.74
N ALA A 23 6.15 -69.78 -17.11
CA ALA A 23 4.84 -69.92 -16.44
C ALA A 23 3.96 -68.68 -16.65
N THR A 24 3.56 -68.46 -17.90
CA THR A 24 2.36 -67.69 -18.24
C THR A 24 1.27 -68.71 -18.52
N GLY A 25 0.17 -68.69 -17.77
CA GLY A 25 -1.04 -69.45 -18.13
C GLY A 25 -1.70 -70.16 -16.95
N LEU A 26 -2.43 -69.40 -16.12
CA LEU A 26 -3.66 -69.78 -15.42
C LEU A 26 -3.90 -68.70 -14.35
N LEU A 27 -4.79 -67.74 -14.65
CA LEU A 27 -5.61 -66.98 -13.69
C LEU A 27 -6.46 -65.98 -14.52
N LEU A 28 -7.40 -66.54 -15.28
CA LEU A 28 -8.60 -65.85 -15.73
C LEU A 28 -9.77 -66.45 -14.95
N ALA A 29 -10.62 -65.57 -14.43
CA ALA A 29 -11.85 -65.80 -13.67
C ALA A 29 -11.71 -66.04 -12.16
N GLY A 30 -12.17 -65.06 -11.37
CA GLY A 30 -12.82 -65.33 -10.08
C GLY A 30 -12.12 -64.86 -8.81
N SER A 31 -11.95 -63.55 -8.63
CA SER A 31 -11.93 -62.86 -7.32
C SER A 31 -11.79 -61.36 -7.64
N GLY A 32 -12.84 -60.56 -7.57
CA GLY A 32 -13.58 -60.31 -6.34
C GLY A 32 -13.24 -58.88 -5.94
N ALA A 33 -14.21 -57.99 -6.11
CA ALA A 33 -14.14 -56.59 -5.72
C ALA A 33 -13.51 -56.41 -4.34
N ALA A 34 -12.39 -55.69 -4.25
CA ALA A 34 -11.89 -55.05 -3.04
C ALA A 34 -10.60 -54.27 -3.34
N CYS A 35 -10.70 -53.22 -4.16
CA CYS A 35 -9.74 -52.10 -4.19
C CYS A 35 -10.50 -50.86 -4.67
N ALA A 36 -11.44 -50.38 -3.85
CA ALA A 36 -12.11 -49.10 -4.04
C ALA A 36 -12.39 -48.50 -2.65
N HIS A 37 -11.33 -48.10 -1.96
CA HIS A 37 -11.42 -47.19 -0.83
C HIS A 37 -10.56 -45.97 -1.15
N ASP A 38 -11.03 -45.21 -2.14
CA ASP A 38 -10.63 -43.83 -2.36
C ASP A 38 -11.93 -43.01 -2.36
N SER A 39 -12.64 -43.00 -1.22
CA SER A 39 -14.04 -42.58 -1.11
C SER A 39 -14.19 -41.09 -0.80
N GLY A 40 -13.60 -40.24 -1.64
CA GLY A 40 -13.91 -38.80 -1.68
C GLY A 40 -15.09 -38.48 -2.61
N PHE A 41 -15.56 -37.24 -2.62
CA PHE A 41 -16.50 -36.70 -3.60
C PHE A 41 -15.96 -35.38 -4.16
N ALA A 42 -16.12 -35.13 -5.46
CA ALA A 42 -15.84 -33.84 -6.07
C ALA A 42 -16.74 -33.63 -7.29
N SER A 43 -17.17 -32.39 -7.52
CA SER A 43 -17.86 -31.96 -8.74
C SER A 43 -17.65 -30.47 -8.97
N SER A 44 -17.15 -30.12 -10.15
CA SER A 44 -17.13 -28.78 -10.75
C SER A 44 -18.20 -28.65 -11.85
N PHE A 45 -19.18 -29.56 -11.84
CA PHE A 45 -20.31 -29.59 -12.77
C PHE A 45 -19.91 -29.78 -14.24
N GLU A 46 -18.73 -30.36 -14.48
CA GLU A 46 -18.25 -30.65 -15.83
C GLU A 46 -18.87 -31.92 -16.42
N ARG A 47 -18.76 -32.06 -17.74
CA ARG A 47 -19.26 -33.25 -18.43
C ARG A 47 -18.53 -34.50 -17.95
N GLY A 48 -19.29 -35.44 -17.37
CA GLY A 48 -18.77 -36.72 -16.88
C GLY A 48 -18.55 -36.75 -15.36
N GLU A 49 -18.72 -35.62 -14.69
CA GLU A 49 -18.72 -35.53 -13.23
C GLU A 49 -20.12 -35.80 -12.65
N PRO A 50 -20.23 -36.03 -11.33
CA PRO A 50 -21.53 -36.11 -10.67
C PRO A 50 -22.36 -34.86 -10.95
N ALA A 51 -23.57 -35.05 -11.48
CA ALA A 51 -24.54 -33.99 -11.74
C ALA A 51 -25.57 -33.89 -10.60
N PRO A 52 -26.10 -32.69 -10.30
CA PRO A 52 -27.09 -32.51 -9.26
C PRO A 52 -28.39 -33.27 -9.58
N ALA A 53 -29.09 -33.73 -8.54
CA ALA A 53 -30.27 -34.58 -8.68
C ALA A 53 -31.40 -33.89 -9.51
N PRO A 54 -32.08 -34.61 -10.45
CA PRO A 54 -33.13 -34.05 -11.31
C PRO A 54 -34.37 -33.51 -10.57
N ALA A 55 -34.60 -33.91 -9.31
CA ALA A 55 -35.82 -33.64 -8.55
C ALA A 55 -35.90 -32.22 -7.93
N ALA A 56 -34.87 -31.38 -8.09
CA ALA A 56 -34.84 -30.02 -7.54
C ALA A 56 -35.50 -28.95 -8.44
N GLN A 57 -36.20 -29.36 -9.51
CA GLN A 57 -36.66 -28.43 -10.56
C GLN A 57 -38.04 -27.78 -10.35
N THR A 58 -38.86 -28.16 -9.38
CA THR A 58 -40.23 -27.62 -9.31
C THR A 58 -40.77 -27.49 -7.89
N ASP A 59 -40.67 -26.28 -7.35
CA ASP A 59 -41.80 -25.53 -6.80
C ASP A 59 -41.47 -24.04 -6.91
N GLN A 60 -42.40 -23.19 -7.36
CA GLN A 60 -42.18 -21.75 -7.58
C GLN A 60 -41.78 -20.96 -6.31
N GLN A 61 -41.72 -21.63 -5.14
CA GLN A 61 -41.34 -21.05 -3.84
C GLN A 61 -40.01 -21.62 -3.28
N GLY A 62 -39.35 -22.58 -3.95
CA GLY A 62 -38.11 -23.24 -3.48
C GLY A 62 -36.80 -22.70 -4.09
N VAL A 63 -35.66 -23.29 -3.71
CA VAL A 63 -34.34 -23.00 -4.30
C VAL A 63 -34.22 -23.71 -5.65
N GLN A 64 -34.17 -22.93 -6.74
CA GLN A 64 -33.96 -23.41 -8.09
C GLN A 64 -32.47 -23.56 -8.38
N ILE A 65 -32.07 -24.67 -8.98
CA ILE A 65 -30.69 -24.93 -9.36
C ILE A 65 -30.58 -25.34 -10.84
N ALA A 66 -29.52 -24.91 -11.51
CA ALA A 66 -29.23 -25.29 -12.89
C ALA A 66 -27.73 -25.24 -13.16
N VAL A 67 -27.19 -26.26 -13.83
CA VAL A 67 -25.81 -26.19 -14.34
C VAL A 67 -25.81 -25.26 -15.56
N GLY A 68 -24.87 -24.32 -15.58
CA GLY A 68 -24.65 -23.40 -16.69
C GLY A 68 -23.18 -23.02 -16.77
N ASN A 69 -22.82 -22.12 -17.68
CA ASN A 69 -21.41 -21.84 -17.91
C ASN A 69 -20.76 -21.05 -16.77
N GLY A 70 -21.48 -20.16 -16.09
CA GLY A 70 -20.93 -19.34 -14.99
C GLY A 70 -21.47 -17.91 -14.99
N PRO A 71 -21.01 -17.07 -14.05
CA PRO A 71 -21.41 -15.67 -13.91
C PRO A 71 -21.11 -14.86 -15.17
N ALA A 72 -22.06 -14.04 -15.61
CA ALA A 72 -21.90 -13.20 -16.81
C ALA A 72 -21.02 -11.97 -16.55
N HIS A 73 -21.04 -11.45 -15.32
CA HIS A 73 -20.36 -10.20 -14.94
C HIS A 73 -19.61 -10.31 -13.61
N PRO A 74 -18.72 -11.31 -13.41
CA PRO A 74 -17.83 -11.31 -12.25
C PRO A 74 -16.88 -10.10 -12.33
N TYR A 75 -16.53 -9.47 -11.19
CA TYR A 75 -15.70 -8.26 -11.25
C TYR A 75 -14.27 -8.52 -11.70
N ALA A 76 -13.60 -9.58 -11.20
CA ALA A 76 -12.17 -9.85 -11.43
C ALA A 76 -11.87 -11.33 -11.76
N ALA A 77 -12.79 -11.99 -12.46
CA ALA A 77 -12.65 -13.38 -12.92
C ALA A 77 -13.17 -13.53 -14.36
N LYS A 78 -12.90 -14.65 -15.02
CA LYS A 78 -13.35 -14.87 -16.40
C LYS A 78 -14.87 -14.94 -16.47
N ALA A 79 -15.47 -14.08 -17.30
CA ALA A 79 -16.90 -14.07 -17.53
C ALA A 79 -17.38 -15.33 -18.30
N GLY A 80 -18.56 -15.82 -17.94
CA GLY A 80 -19.24 -16.93 -18.59
C GLY A 80 -18.56 -18.28 -18.40
N MET A 81 -17.79 -18.45 -17.33
CA MET A 81 -17.07 -19.69 -16.98
C MET A 81 -17.23 -19.98 -15.47
N GLY A 82 -17.06 -21.25 -15.09
CA GLY A 82 -16.94 -21.65 -13.69
C GLY A 82 -15.68 -21.08 -13.06
N TYR A 83 -15.45 -21.37 -11.77
CA TYR A 83 -14.19 -20.98 -11.15
C TYR A 83 -13.04 -21.88 -11.62
N THR A 84 -13.26 -23.20 -11.62
CA THR A 84 -12.25 -24.21 -11.98
C THR A 84 -12.38 -24.72 -13.42
N GLY A 85 -13.57 -24.65 -14.00
CA GLY A 85 -13.90 -25.23 -15.30
C GLY A 85 -14.75 -24.32 -16.20
N LEU A 86 -15.43 -24.91 -17.16
CA LEU A 86 -16.34 -24.25 -18.10
C LEU A 86 -17.77 -24.11 -17.57
N HIS A 87 -18.12 -24.83 -16.50
CA HIS A 87 -19.45 -24.85 -15.93
C HIS A 87 -19.43 -24.57 -14.43
N ALA A 88 -20.59 -24.18 -13.90
CA ALA A 88 -20.87 -24.03 -12.48
C ALA A 88 -22.36 -24.23 -12.23
N LEU A 89 -22.73 -24.44 -10.97
CA LEU A 89 -24.12 -24.55 -10.54
C LEU A 89 -24.69 -23.18 -10.22
N ARG A 90 -25.65 -22.74 -11.01
CA ARG A 90 -26.46 -21.56 -10.69
C ARG A 90 -27.49 -21.89 -9.62
N TYR A 91 -27.67 -21.00 -8.65
CA TYR A 91 -28.82 -21.01 -7.74
C TYR A 91 -29.69 -19.76 -7.93
N ARG A 92 -31.00 -19.91 -7.71
CA ARG A 92 -31.98 -18.82 -7.63
C ARG A 92 -33.02 -19.10 -6.55
N ALA A 93 -33.36 -18.12 -5.74
CA ALA A 93 -34.37 -18.30 -4.68
C ALA A 93 -35.09 -16.98 -4.37
N ALA A 94 -36.43 -17.01 -4.31
CA ALA A 94 -37.26 -15.88 -3.89
C ALA A 94 -37.66 -15.95 -2.40
N ALA A 95 -37.40 -17.08 -1.75
CA ALA A 95 -37.62 -17.31 -0.32
C ALA A 95 -36.51 -18.21 0.24
N ALA A 96 -36.37 -18.24 1.57
CA ALA A 96 -35.41 -19.12 2.22
C ALA A 96 -35.78 -20.59 1.98
N GLY A 97 -34.79 -21.42 1.63
CA GLY A 97 -35.04 -22.82 1.32
C GLY A 97 -33.76 -23.64 1.17
N ARG A 98 -33.93 -24.91 0.78
CA ARG A 98 -32.85 -25.86 0.53
C ARG A 98 -33.08 -26.61 -0.77
N ALA A 99 -31.99 -27.04 -1.41
CA ALA A 99 -31.99 -27.99 -2.53
C ALA A 99 -30.99 -29.11 -2.27
N SER A 100 -31.40 -30.37 -2.44
CA SER A 100 -30.47 -31.51 -2.39
C SER A 100 -29.66 -31.56 -3.69
N LEU A 101 -28.34 -31.50 -3.59
CA LEU A 101 -27.45 -31.54 -4.75
C LEU A 101 -27.08 -32.99 -5.09
N PHE A 102 -26.51 -33.70 -4.12
CA PHE A 102 -25.94 -35.03 -4.33
C PHE A 102 -26.31 -35.98 -3.20
N ALA A 103 -26.70 -37.22 -3.53
CA ALA A 103 -26.71 -38.31 -2.58
C ALA A 103 -25.31 -38.92 -2.54
N VAL A 104 -24.70 -38.99 -1.35
CA VAL A 104 -23.33 -39.48 -1.15
C VAL A 104 -23.29 -40.46 0.01
N ASP A 105 -22.20 -41.20 0.14
CA ASP A 105 -21.96 -42.05 1.31
C ASP A 105 -20.50 -42.00 1.73
N VAL A 106 -20.11 -40.88 2.32
CA VAL A 106 -18.71 -40.55 2.66
C VAL A 106 -18.55 -40.57 4.18
N ALA A 107 -17.56 -41.30 4.70
CA ALA A 107 -17.24 -41.26 6.12
C ALA A 107 -16.49 -39.97 6.47
N VAL A 108 -16.83 -39.36 7.61
CA VAL A 108 -16.04 -38.27 8.19
C VAL A 108 -14.87 -38.88 8.96
N GLU A 109 -13.72 -38.81 8.33
CA GLU A 109 -12.44 -39.24 8.87
C GLU A 109 -11.67 -38.04 9.47
N PRO A 110 -10.57 -38.25 10.21
CA PRO A 110 -9.87 -37.17 10.92
C PRO A 110 -9.36 -36.02 10.05
N ASP A 111 -9.13 -36.26 8.76
CA ASP A 111 -8.66 -35.25 7.80
C ASP A 111 -9.69 -34.92 6.70
N THR A 112 -10.95 -35.34 6.87
CA THR A 112 -12.01 -35.00 5.91
C THR A 112 -12.29 -33.50 5.92
N VAL A 113 -12.26 -32.90 4.74
CA VAL A 113 -12.50 -31.48 4.48
C VAL A 113 -13.63 -31.32 3.47
N LEU A 114 -14.60 -30.46 3.78
CA LEU A 114 -15.55 -29.92 2.82
C LEU A 114 -15.00 -28.61 2.26
N SER A 115 -15.02 -28.43 0.93
CA SER A 115 -14.74 -27.15 0.28
C SER A 115 -15.72 -26.85 -0.85
N TRP A 116 -15.94 -25.57 -1.13
CA TRP A 116 -16.67 -25.09 -2.31
C TRP A 116 -16.31 -23.65 -2.65
N MET A 117 -16.49 -23.30 -3.92
CA MET A 117 -16.45 -21.93 -4.42
C MET A 117 -17.87 -21.36 -4.48
N VAL A 118 -18.03 -20.08 -4.13
CA VAL A 118 -19.32 -19.38 -4.18
C VAL A 118 -19.16 -17.97 -4.73
N LEU A 119 -20.09 -17.55 -5.60
CA LEU A 119 -20.21 -16.17 -6.08
C LEU A 119 -21.68 -15.71 -5.97
N PRO A 120 -21.99 -14.79 -5.05
CA PRO A 120 -23.28 -14.10 -5.00
C PRO A 120 -23.40 -13.08 -6.14
N GLU A 121 -24.50 -13.08 -6.90
CA GLU A 121 -24.78 -12.04 -7.91
C GLU A 121 -25.52 -10.85 -7.29
N ILE A 122 -25.28 -9.65 -7.82
CA ILE A 122 -26.15 -8.48 -7.60
C ILE A 122 -27.44 -8.70 -8.39
N VAL A 123 -28.59 -8.53 -7.75
CA VAL A 123 -29.91 -8.73 -8.36
C VAL A 123 -30.80 -7.54 -8.04
N ASP A 124 -31.41 -6.93 -9.06
CA ASP A 124 -32.27 -5.74 -8.92
C ASP A 124 -31.61 -4.62 -8.08
N ASP A 125 -30.33 -4.33 -8.37
CA ASP A 125 -29.45 -3.38 -7.67
C ASP A 125 -29.20 -3.70 -6.18
N ASP A 126 -29.62 -4.88 -5.69
CA ASP A 126 -29.37 -5.33 -4.33
C ASP A 126 -28.05 -6.10 -4.24
N THR A 127 -27.10 -5.53 -3.50
CA THR A 127 -25.72 -6.03 -3.41
C THR A 127 -25.52 -7.08 -2.31
N VAL A 128 -26.54 -7.33 -1.48
CA VAL A 128 -26.42 -8.23 -0.32
C VAL A 128 -27.42 -9.38 -0.33
N ALA A 129 -28.52 -9.28 -1.08
CA ALA A 129 -29.60 -10.27 -1.12
C ALA A 129 -29.12 -11.70 -1.41
N SER A 130 -28.08 -11.85 -2.23
CA SER A 130 -27.55 -13.16 -2.65
C SER A 130 -26.50 -13.75 -1.72
N THR A 131 -26.06 -13.02 -0.68
CA THR A 131 -24.94 -13.43 0.20
C THR A 131 -25.34 -14.46 1.26
N GLY A 132 -26.64 -14.68 1.47
CA GLY A 132 -27.15 -15.75 2.31
C GLY A 132 -27.16 -17.09 1.58
N VAL A 133 -25.99 -17.72 1.46
CA VAL A 133 -25.83 -19.01 0.76
C VAL A 133 -24.74 -19.86 1.42
N ALA A 134 -24.99 -21.17 1.56
CA ALA A 134 -24.00 -22.11 2.09
C ALA A 134 -24.24 -23.53 1.55
N VAL A 135 -23.16 -24.29 1.38
CA VAL A 135 -23.25 -25.75 1.20
C VAL A 135 -23.40 -26.40 2.57
N ASP A 136 -24.40 -27.26 2.71
CA ASP A 136 -24.76 -27.97 3.94
C ASP A 136 -24.63 -29.49 3.72
N LEU A 137 -24.52 -30.25 4.82
CA LEU A 137 -24.36 -31.70 4.77
C LEU A 137 -25.43 -32.36 5.65
N LEU A 138 -26.09 -33.38 5.12
CA LEU A 138 -26.99 -34.25 5.88
C LEU A 138 -26.22 -35.49 6.36
N PHE A 139 -26.24 -35.75 7.67
CA PHE A 139 -25.57 -36.92 8.26
C PHE A 139 -26.53 -38.11 8.44
N ASP A 140 -25.95 -39.29 8.69
CA ASP A 140 -26.68 -40.55 8.92
C ASP A 140 -27.59 -40.58 10.15
N ASP A 141 -27.43 -39.62 11.07
CA ASP A 141 -28.30 -39.42 12.23
C ASP A 141 -29.42 -38.39 11.99
N GLY A 142 -29.53 -37.87 10.76
CA GLY A 142 -30.55 -36.93 10.32
C GLY A 142 -30.26 -35.46 10.64
N ARG A 143 -29.17 -35.16 11.37
CA ARG A 143 -28.75 -33.77 11.62
C ARG A 143 -28.05 -33.16 10.41
N ARG A 144 -28.06 -31.82 10.35
CA ARG A 144 -27.32 -31.04 9.35
C ARG A 144 -26.08 -30.37 9.91
N LEU A 145 -25.10 -30.10 9.06
CA LEU A 145 -23.90 -29.34 9.46
C LEU A 145 -24.28 -27.96 10.00
N SER A 146 -25.23 -27.28 9.35
CA SER A 146 -25.72 -25.96 9.77
C SER A 146 -26.37 -25.92 11.17
N GLU A 147 -26.81 -27.07 11.71
CA GLU A 147 -27.44 -27.18 13.04
C GLU A 147 -26.41 -27.37 14.17
N LEU A 148 -25.14 -27.58 13.83
CA LEU A 148 -24.08 -27.92 14.78
C LEU A 148 -23.24 -26.74 15.24
N GLY A 149 -23.51 -25.52 14.73
CA GLY A 149 -22.74 -24.32 15.07
C GLY A 149 -21.28 -24.38 14.59
N VAL A 150 -21.02 -25.07 13.49
CA VAL A 150 -19.68 -25.18 12.89
C VAL A 150 -19.35 -23.90 12.11
N GLU A 151 -18.11 -23.46 12.22
CA GLU A 151 -17.54 -22.31 11.50
C GLU A 151 -16.67 -22.77 10.33
N ASP A 152 -16.64 -21.96 9.28
CA ASP A 152 -15.69 -22.09 8.16
C ASP A 152 -14.29 -21.62 8.56
N GLN A 153 -13.34 -21.72 7.63
CA GLN A 153 -11.94 -21.36 7.86
C GLN A 153 -11.72 -19.87 8.24
N HIS A 154 -12.71 -19.02 8.00
CA HIS A 154 -12.70 -17.59 8.33
C HIS A 154 -13.55 -17.26 9.57
N GLY A 155 -14.02 -18.27 10.30
CA GLY A 155 -14.82 -18.10 11.52
C GLY A 155 -16.29 -17.72 11.27
N ALA A 156 -16.81 -17.95 10.06
CA ALA A 156 -18.22 -17.71 9.75
C ALA A 156 -19.04 -19.00 9.88
N LEU A 157 -20.21 -18.92 10.52
CA LEU A 157 -21.09 -20.09 10.68
C LEU A 157 -21.51 -20.66 9.31
N VAL A 158 -21.48 -21.98 9.18
CA VAL A 158 -21.79 -22.73 7.95
C VAL A 158 -23.30 -22.91 7.80
N SER A 159 -23.99 -21.78 7.61
CA SER A 159 -25.41 -21.71 7.27
C SER A 159 -25.64 -20.48 6.39
N ALA A 160 -26.72 -20.45 5.61
CA ALA A 160 -27.03 -19.29 4.78
C ALA A 160 -27.12 -17.99 5.61
N GLN A 161 -27.78 -18.05 6.78
CA GLN A 161 -27.84 -16.90 7.71
C GLN A 161 -26.47 -16.52 8.26
N GLY A 162 -25.66 -17.51 8.65
CA GLY A 162 -24.31 -17.31 9.17
C GLY A 162 -23.37 -16.64 8.17
N GLN A 163 -23.43 -17.07 6.91
CA GLN A 163 -22.63 -16.49 5.84
C GLN A 163 -23.03 -15.04 5.55
N ALA A 164 -24.33 -14.73 5.45
CA ALA A 164 -24.81 -13.35 5.32
C ALA A 164 -24.37 -12.47 6.50
N ALA A 165 -24.53 -12.96 7.73
CA ALA A 165 -24.16 -12.23 8.95
C ALA A 165 -22.64 -12.00 9.07
N SER A 166 -21.82 -12.88 8.49
CA SER A 166 -20.36 -12.74 8.55
C SER A 166 -19.82 -11.57 7.75
N GLN A 167 -20.55 -11.16 6.70
CA GLN A 167 -20.16 -10.17 5.69
C GLN A 167 -18.83 -10.48 4.98
N THR A 168 -18.44 -11.75 4.90
CA THR A 168 -17.19 -12.20 4.23
C THR A 168 -17.37 -12.45 2.74
N LEU A 169 -18.62 -12.56 2.25
CA LEU A 169 -18.92 -12.74 0.83
C LEU A 169 -19.17 -11.40 0.15
N TYR A 170 -18.33 -11.08 -0.84
CA TYR A 170 -18.47 -9.89 -1.68
C TYR A 170 -19.30 -10.25 -2.92
N PRO A 171 -20.26 -9.39 -3.33
CA PRO A 171 -21.02 -9.64 -4.54
C PRO A 171 -20.13 -9.59 -5.79
N GLN A 172 -20.48 -10.36 -6.82
CA GLN A 172 -19.73 -10.50 -8.08
C GLN A 172 -18.27 -10.96 -7.92
N GLN A 173 -17.91 -11.52 -6.78
CA GLN A 173 -16.60 -12.09 -6.48
C GLN A 173 -16.75 -13.56 -6.09
N TRP A 174 -15.85 -14.39 -6.61
CA TRP A 174 -15.72 -15.77 -6.13
C TRP A 174 -15.09 -15.76 -4.74
N ALA A 175 -15.53 -16.66 -3.88
CA ALA A 175 -14.95 -16.88 -2.56
C ALA A 175 -14.81 -18.38 -2.30
N LEU A 176 -13.68 -18.78 -1.71
CA LEU A 176 -13.45 -20.14 -1.23
C LEU A 176 -14.02 -20.30 0.19
N LYS A 177 -14.75 -21.37 0.41
CA LYS A 177 -15.26 -21.78 1.72
C LYS A 177 -14.83 -23.19 2.03
N GLN A 178 -14.37 -23.40 3.26
CA GLN A 178 -13.79 -24.66 3.69
C GLN A 178 -14.12 -24.97 5.15
N VAL A 179 -14.38 -26.25 5.44
CA VAL A 179 -14.66 -26.77 6.78
C VAL A 179 -13.88 -28.06 7.00
N ARG A 180 -13.05 -28.10 8.05
CA ARG A 180 -12.35 -29.33 8.48
C ARG A 180 -13.28 -30.19 9.32
N LEU A 181 -14.15 -30.95 8.66
CA LEU A 181 -15.16 -31.79 9.31
C LEU A 181 -14.55 -32.78 10.31
N GLY A 182 -13.37 -33.33 9.99
CA GLY A 182 -12.63 -34.24 10.87
C GLY A 182 -12.20 -33.64 12.22
N GLU A 183 -12.14 -32.30 12.33
CA GLU A 183 -11.81 -31.62 13.59
C GLU A 183 -13.03 -31.42 14.50
N VAL A 184 -14.24 -31.54 13.95
CA VAL A 184 -15.49 -31.46 14.71
C VAL A 184 -15.76 -32.79 15.39
N ALA A 185 -15.53 -32.87 16.70
CA ALA A 185 -15.61 -34.12 17.46
C ALA A 185 -16.95 -34.87 17.30
N ALA A 186 -18.07 -34.13 17.19
CA ALA A 186 -19.40 -34.72 17.01
C ALA A 186 -19.62 -35.39 15.64
N LEU A 187 -18.77 -35.10 14.65
CA LEU A 187 -18.88 -35.60 13.28
C LEU A 187 -17.97 -36.80 13.01
N ARG A 188 -16.91 -37.03 13.80
CA ARG A 188 -15.96 -38.13 13.56
C ARG A 188 -16.67 -39.49 13.51
N GLY A 189 -16.44 -40.24 12.44
CA GLY A 189 -17.05 -41.56 12.21
C GLY A 189 -18.51 -41.51 11.73
N ARG A 190 -19.13 -40.33 11.63
CA ARG A 190 -20.45 -40.17 10.99
C ARG A 190 -20.33 -40.34 9.48
N ARG A 191 -21.42 -40.73 8.83
CA ARG A 191 -21.51 -40.78 7.37
C ARG A 191 -22.31 -39.61 6.84
N ILE A 192 -21.78 -38.93 5.84
CA ILE A 192 -22.46 -37.91 5.05
C ILE A 192 -23.34 -38.63 4.04
N ARG A 193 -24.64 -38.33 4.05
CA ARG A 193 -25.68 -38.95 3.22
C ARG A 193 -26.13 -38.07 2.06
N ALA A 194 -26.07 -36.75 2.24
CA ALA A 194 -26.35 -35.82 1.16
C ALA A 194 -25.54 -34.53 1.29
N ILE A 195 -25.24 -33.94 0.15
CA ILE A 195 -24.75 -32.57 0.02
C ILE A 195 -25.95 -31.71 -0.41
N GLU A 196 -26.25 -30.68 0.37
CA GLU A 196 -27.39 -29.77 0.15
C GLU A 196 -26.88 -28.34 -0.07
N LEU A 197 -27.68 -27.51 -0.74
CA LEU A 197 -27.49 -26.07 -0.83
C LEU A 197 -28.56 -25.38 -0.01
N GLN A 198 -28.17 -24.51 0.91
CA GLN A 198 -29.08 -23.62 1.64
C GLN A 198 -28.97 -22.21 1.05
N VAL A 199 -30.11 -21.59 0.76
CA VAL A 199 -30.18 -20.20 0.31
C VAL A 199 -31.20 -19.45 1.15
N GLN A 200 -30.83 -18.24 1.58
CA GLN A 200 -31.68 -17.31 2.31
C GLN A 200 -31.54 -15.92 1.68
N PRO A 201 -32.48 -15.55 0.79
CA PRO A 201 -32.50 -14.21 0.23
C PRO A 201 -32.71 -13.13 1.30
N GLY A 202 -32.30 -11.90 0.98
CA GLY A 202 -32.74 -10.71 1.72
C GLY A 202 -34.28 -10.64 1.78
N ALA A 203 -34.82 -10.01 2.82
CA ALA A 203 -36.27 -9.96 3.03
C ALA A 203 -36.99 -9.31 1.82
N GLY A 204 -37.87 -10.08 1.15
CA GLY A 204 -38.60 -9.62 -0.04
C GLY A 204 -37.75 -9.48 -1.31
N LYS A 205 -36.54 -10.04 -1.33
CA LYS A 205 -35.57 -9.95 -2.43
C LYS A 205 -35.38 -11.30 -3.12
N LEU A 206 -34.92 -11.26 -4.37
CA LEU A 206 -34.46 -12.42 -5.11
C LEU A 206 -32.96 -12.62 -4.86
N ALA A 207 -32.54 -13.84 -4.55
CA ALA A 207 -31.14 -14.24 -4.53
C ALA A 207 -30.79 -14.99 -5.82
N SER A 208 -29.62 -14.72 -6.39
CA SER A 208 -29.03 -15.47 -7.50
C SER A 208 -27.52 -15.55 -7.30
N GLY A 209 -26.91 -16.62 -7.78
CA GLY A 209 -25.46 -16.76 -7.74
C GLY A 209 -24.99 -18.10 -8.26
N TRP A 210 -23.73 -18.41 -8.00
CA TRP A 210 -23.04 -19.57 -8.53
C TRP A 210 -22.28 -20.32 -7.45
N ILE A 211 -22.25 -21.64 -7.57
CA ILE A 211 -21.46 -22.59 -6.77
C ILE A 211 -20.59 -23.40 -7.72
N ASP A 212 -19.33 -23.60 -7.35
CA ASP A 212 -18.40 -24.44 -8.10
C ASP A 212 -17.49 -25.24 -7.16
N ASP A 213 -16.77 -26.23 -7.68
CA ASP A 213 -15.75 -27.05 -6.99
C ASP A 213 -16.19 -27.59 -5.61
N VAL A 214 -17.37 -28.24 -5.57
CA VAL A 214 -17.90 -28.85 -4.35
C VAL A 214 -17.17 -30.16 -4.08
N ALA A 215 -16.38 -30.21 -3.02
CA ALA A 215 -15.54 -31.37 -2.71
C ALA A 215 -15.62 -31.82 -1.25
N LEU A 216 -15.60 -33.14 -1.04
CA LEU A 216 -15.31 -33.83 0.21
C LEU A 216 -14.02 -34.62 -0.01
N ARG A 217 -12.90 -34.07 0.47
CA ARG A 217 -11.56 -34.61 0.26
C ARG A 217 -10.88 -34.98 1.56
N ARG A 218 -9.88 -35.86 1.45
CA ARG A 218 -8.95 -36.20 2.53
C ARG A 218 -7.77 -35.25 2.42
N GLU A 219 -7.63 -34.32 3.36
CA GLU A 219 -6.61 -33.27 3.31
C GLU A 219 -5.96 -33.13 4.69
N ALA A 220 -4.69 -33.50 4.77
CA ALA A 220 -3.92 -33.33 6.00
C ALA A 220 -3.99 -31.88 6.49
N ALA A 221 -3.94 -31.69 7.81
CA ALA A 221 -3.82 -30.35 8.37
C ALA A 221 -2.54 -29.68 7.82
N PRO A 222 -2.58 -28.36 7.49
CA PRO A 222 -1.40 -27.66 7.01
C PRO A 222 -0.31 -27.81 8.07
N GLN A 223 0.85 -28.31 7.67
CA GLN A 223 1.99 -28.36 8.58
C GLN A 223 2.43 -26.93 8.88
N ALA A 224 2.87 -26.68 10.11
CA ALA A 224 3.52 -25.41 10.41
C ALA A 224 4.70 -25.22 9.47
N ALA A 225 4.76 -24.07 8.82
CA ALA A 225 5.89 -23.71 7.99
C ALA A 225 7.21 -23.85 8.77
N ARG A 226 8.26 -24.32 8.09
CA ARG A 226 9.58 -24.42 8.70
C ARG A 226 10.22 -23.05 8.85
N ARG A 227 9.90 -22.15 7.91
CA ARG A 227 10.47 -20.81 7.80
C ARG A 227 9.33 -19.78 7.60
N PRO A 228 9.39 -18.58 8.19
CA PRO A 228 8.39 -17.54 7.98
C PRO A 228 8.13 -17.21 6.50
N SER A 229 9.18 -17.22 5.67
CA SER A 229 9.05 -17.00 4.23
C SER A 229 8.25 -18.06 3.47
N ASP A 230 8.06 -19.26 4.02
CA ASP A 230 7.23 -20.30 3.39
C ASP A 230 5.72 -19.97 3.49
N GLU A 231 5.32 -19.12 4.46
CA GLU A 231 3.92 -18.67 4.63
C GLU A 231 3.59 -17.49 3.69
N VAL A 232 4.56 -16.89 3.02
CA VAL A 232 4.33 -15.73 2.15
C VAL A 232 3.79 -16.18 0.79
N VAL A 233 2.69 -15.57 0.34
CA VAL A 233 2.10 -15.80 -0.99
C VAL A 233 2.17 -14.50 -1.79
N THR A 234 2.97 -14.45 -2.86
CA THR A 234 3.14 -13.22 -3.64
C THR A 234 1.98 -12.94 -4.59
N THR A 235 1.15 -13.95 -4.91
CA THR A 235 -0.08 -13.77 -5.69
C THR A 235 -1.24 -13.15 -4.91
N ARG A 236 -1.08 -12.93 -3.59
CA ARG A 236 -2.08 -12.23 -2.77
C ARG A 236 -2.31 -10.81 -3.30
N GLY A 237 -3.54 -10.51 -3.70
CA GLY A 237 -4.03 -9.25 -4.27
C GLY A 237 -4.04 -9.17 -5.80
N THR A 238 -3.73 -10.27 -6.49
CA THR A 238 -3.68 -10.35 -7.97
C THR A 238 -5.01 -10.68 -8.64
N GLN A 239 -6.04 -11.07 -7.90
CA GLN A 239 -7.42 -11.17 -8.40
C GLN A 239 -8.07 -9.78 -8.39
N SER A 240 -7.49 -8.88 -9.18
CA SER A 240 -7.84 -7.46 -9.22
C SER A 240 -7.77 -6.94 -10.65
N ASN A 241 -8.51 -5.87 -10.93
CA ASN A 241 -8.44 -5.09 -12.16
C ASN A 241 -8.85 -3.64 -11.87
N GLY A 242 -8.99 -2.81 -12.93
CA GLY A 242 -9.40 -1.41 -12.78
C GLY A 242 -10.88 -1.19 -12.41
N THR A 243 -11.68 -2.25 -12.30
CA THR A 243 -13.10 -2.17 -11.87
C THR A 243 -13.25 -2.51 -10.38
N PHE A 244 -12.48 -3.47 -9.88
CA PHE A 244 -12.53 -3.89 -8.49
C PHE A 244 -11.17 -4.43 -8.04
N SER A 245 -10.66 -3.87 -6.94
CA SER A 245 -9.41 -4.29 -6.34
C SER A 245 -9.62 -5.26 -5.18
N ARG A 246 -8.79 -6.30 -5.17
CA ARG A 246 -8.54 -7.14 -4.00
C ARG A 246 -7.09 -6.98 -3.52
N GLY A 247 -6.45 -5.87 -3.91
CA GLY A 247 -5.08 -5.52 -3.55
C GLY A 247 -4.19 -5.07 -4.71
N ASN A 248 -4.71 -4.97 -5.95
CA ASN A 248 -4.00 -4.53 -7.18
C ASN A 248 -2.49 -4.85 -7.24
N ASN A 249 -2.13 -6.04 -6.80
CA ASN A 249 -0.75 -6.43 -6.54
C ASN A 249 -0.14 -7.14 -7.74
N ILE A 250 1.19 -7.11 -7.82
CA ILE A 250 1.98 -8.00 -8.67
C ILE A 250 2.63 -9.12 -7.86
N PRO A 251 2.78 -10.34 -8.43
CA PRO A 251 3.48 -11.46 -7.79
C PRO A 251 5.01 -11.32 -7.91
N ALA A 252 5.58 -10.34 -7.20
CA ALA A 252 6.99 -10.02 -7.27
C ALA A 252 7.87 -11.01 -6.50
N THR A 253 8.72 -11.74 -7.22
CA THR A 253 9.86 -12.45 -6.64
C THR A 253 11.05 -11.50 -6.61
N ALA A 254 11.48 -11.11 -5.41
CA ALA A 254 12.41 -10.01 -5.21
C ALA A 254 13.16 -10.13 -3.88
N MET A 255 14.27 -9.40 -3.73
CA MET A 255 14.87 -9.14 -2.42
C MET A 255 14.04 -8.09 -1.65
N PRO A 256 14.13 -8.00 -0.31
CA PRO A 256 13.59 -6.86 0.43
C PRO A 256 14.08 -5.54 -0.18
N HIS A 257 13.17 -4.60 -0.47
CA HIS A 257 13.45 -3.33 -1.16
C HIS A 257 14.22 -3.46 -2.49
N GLY A 258 14.12 -4.62 -3.14
CA GLY A 258 14.95 -5.00 -4.28
C GLY A 258 14.94 -3.99 -5.43
N PHE A 259 16.06 -3.90 -6.16
CA PHE A 259 16.21 -3.00 -7.30
C PHE A 259 15.35 -3.46 -8.48
N ASN A 260 15.32 -4.78 -8.77
CA ASN A 260 14.41 -5.37 -9.74
C ASN A 260 13.34 -6.22 -9.05
N PHE A 261 12.13 -6.19 -9.61
CA PHE A 261 11.16 -7.26 -9.40
C PHE A 261 11.17 -8.23 -10.58
N TRP A 262 11.05 -9.51 -10.28
CA TRP A 262 10.85 -10.57 -11.27
C TRP A 262 9.43 -11.10 -11.15
N VAL A 263 8.64 -10.92 -12.21
CA VAL A 263 7.20 -11.19 -12.19
C VAL A 263 6.79 -12.13 -13.32
N PRO A 264 5.90 -13.11 -13.08
CA PRO A 264 5.10 -13.69 -14.16
C PRO A 264 4.14 -12.64 -14.75
N ALA A 265 3.96 -12.63 -16.07
CA ALA A 265 3.00 -11.78 -16.77
C ALA A 265 2.00 -12.64 -17.57
N THR A 266 0.72 -12.51 -17.25
CA THR A 266 -0.40 -13.07 -18.05
C THR A 266 -0.77 -12.13 -19.20
N ASP A 267 -0.44 -10.84 -19.09
CA ASP A 267 -0.50 -9.85 -20.17
C ASP A 267 0.88 -9.21 -20.35
N ALA A 268 1.67 -9.78 -21.25
CA ALA A 268 3.02 -9.29 -21.54
C ALA A 268 3.04 -7.97 -22.33
N GLY A 269 1.88 -7.40 -22.66
CA GLY A 269 1.75 -6.10 -23.31
C GLY A 269 1.28 -4.97 -22.43
N SER A 270 0.94 -5.26 -21.18
CA SER A 270 0.46 -4.29 -20.22
C SER A 270 1.62 -3.53 -19.57
N LEU A 271 1.38 -2.27 -19.24
CA LEU A 271 2.17 -1.48 -18.28
C LEU A 271 1.33 -1.14 -17.04
N GLY A 272 0.21 -1.83 -16.82
CA GLY A 272 -0.61 -1.72 -15.62
C GLY A 272 -0.84 -3.14 -15.10
N TRP A 273 -2.06 -3.68 -15.22
CA TRP A 273 -2.35 -5.07 -14.85
C TRP A 273 -1.64 -6.12 -15.73
N LEU A 274 -0.39 -6.43 -15.39
CA LEU A 274 0.48 -7.39 -16.09
C LEU A 274 0.22 -8.86 -15.71
N TYR A 275 -0.32 -9.10 -14.51
CA TYR A 275 -0.74 -10.41 -14.04
C TYR A 275 -2.17 -10.32 -13.50
N ARG A 276 -3.04 -11.25 -13.91
CA ARG A 276 -4.42 -11.35 -13.42
C ARG A 276 -4.74 -12.79 -13.12
N TRP A 277 -5.13 -13.07 -11.88
CA TRP A 277 -5.29 -14.42 -11.33
C TRP A 277 -6.04 -15.37 -12.27
N ASN A 278 -7.31 -15.09 -12.56
CA ASN A 278 -8.13 -15.91 -13.44
C ASN A 278 -9.03 -15.13 -14.41
N GLU A 279 -8.90 -13.82 -14.51
CA GLU A 279 -9.72 -12.99 -15.41
C GLU A 279 -9.40 -13.27 -16.89
N GLN A 280 -8.11 -13.40 -17.22
CA GLN A 280 -7.62 -13.59 -18.59
C GLN A 280 -7.36 -15.06 -18.96
N ASN A 281 -7.99 -16.01 -18.26
CA ASN A 281 -7.87 -17.43 -18.58
C ASN A 281 -8.24 -17.72 -20.05
N GLY A 282 -7.72 -18.82 -20.60
CA GLY A 282 -8.00 -19.28 -21.96
C GLY A 282 -9.47 -19.71 -22.15
N GLU A 283 -9.82 -20.15 -23.37
CA GLU A 283 -11.15 -20.69 -23.65
C GLU A 283 -11.46 -21.97 -22.86
N ASP A 284 -10.43 -22.67 -22.40
CA ASP A 284 -10.49 -23.83 -21.49
C ASP A 284 -10.52 -23.43 -20.01
N ASN A 285 -10.71 -22.14 -19.71
CA ASN A 285 -10.66 -21.53 -18.39
C ASN A 285 -9.39 -21.83 -17.58
N ARG A 286 -8.25 -22.04 -18.25
CA ARG A 286 -6.96 -22.19 -17.57
C ARG A 286 -6.09 -20.93 -17.70
N PRO A 287 -5.29 -20.57 -16.68
CA PRO A 287 -4.39 -19.43 -16.76
C PRO A 287 -3.33 -19.64 -17.85
N ARG A 288 -2.79 -18.52 -18.34
CA ARG A 288 -1.86 -18.47 -19.48
C ARG A 288 -0.76 -17.46 -19.20
N LEU A 289 0.48 -17.94 -19.10
CA LEU A 289 1.63 -17.07 -18.94
C LEU A 289 2.19 -16.66 -20.30
N GLN A 290 2.37 -15.37 -20.54
CA GLN A 290 2.90 -14.82 -21.78
C GLN A 290 4.38 -14.43 -21.70
N ALA A 291 4.89 -14.16 -20.50
CA ALA A 291 6.30 -13.88 -20.22
C ALA A 291 6.62 -14.04 -18.73
N LEU A 292 7.91 -14.22 -18.43
CA LEU A 292 8.54 -13.82 -17.17
C LEU A 292 9.22 -12.47 -17.44
N SER A 293 8.96 -11.46 -16.63
CA SER A 293 9.37 -10.07 -16.88
C SER A 293 10.15 -9.48 -15.71
N ILE A 294 11.05 -8.56 -16.03
CA ILE A 294 11.51 -7.52 -15.10
C ILE A 294 10.41 -6.47 -14.97
N SER A 295 10.16 -6.01 -13.76
CA SER A 295 9.19 -4.97 -13.43
C SER A 295 9.75 -4.03 -12.36
N HIS A 296 9.28 -2.80 -12.36
CA HIS A 296 9.49 -1.80 -11.30
C HIS A 296 8.16 -1.15 -10.89
N GLU A 297 7.03 -1.80 -11.22
CA GLU A 297 5.69 -1.25 -11.00
C GLU A 297 5.37 -1.13 -9.50
N PRO A 298 5.03 0.07 -9.01
CA PRO A 298 4.56 0.27 -7.64
C PRO A 298 3.04 0.11 -7.50
N SER A 299 2.29 0.35 -8.57
CA SER A 299 0.83 0.16 -8.67
C SER A 299 0.44 0.16 -10.16
N PRO A 300 -0.66 -0.49 -10.55
CA PRO A 300 -1.13 -0.47 -11.94
C PRO A 300 -1.51 0.94 -12.43
N TRP A 301 -1.83 1.85 -11.51
CA TRP A 301 -2.17 3.25 -11.80
C TRP A 301 -0.95 4.08 -12.18
N MET A 302 0.16 3.88 -11.46
CA MET A 302 1.46 4.45 -11.83
C MET A 302 2.02 3.78 -13.08
N GLY A 303 1.79 2.49 -13.20
CA GLY A 303 2.24 1.63 -14.27
C GLY A 303 3.73 1.30 -14.25
N ASP A 304 4.12 0.38 -15.12
CA ASP A 304 5.46 -0.19 -15.16
C ASP A 304 6.45 0.61 -16.03
N ARG A 305 7.74 0.32 -15.82
CA ARG A 305 8.88 0.89 -16.55
C ARG A 305 10.04 -0.09 -16.63
N GLN A 306 10.89 0.14 -17.62
CA GLN A 306 12.19 -0.53 -17.78
C GLN A 306 12.06 -2.06 -17.83
N THR A 307 11.11 -2.54 -18.63
CA THR A 307 10.76 -3.97 -18.71
C THR A 307 11.75 -4.74 -19.58
N PHE A 308 11.91 -6.03 -19.33
CA PHE A 308 12.60 -6.98 -20.21
C PHE A 308 12.03 -8.38 -19.98
N GLN A 309 11.72 -9.12 -21.04
CA GLN A 309 10.92 -10.34 -20.97
C GLN A 309 11.68 -11.56 -21.49
N VAL A 310 11.43 -12.71 -20.86
CA VAL A 310 11.85 -14.04 -21.31
C VAL A 310 10.69 -15.02 -21.27
N MET A 311 10.60 -15.91 -22.26
CA MET A 311 9.62 -17.01 -22.29
C MET A 311 10.27 -18.29 -22.83
N PRO A 312 10.17 -19.45 -22.14
CA PRO A 312 10.65 -20.72 -22.67
C PRO A 312 9.72 -21.26 -23.76
N SER A 313 10.29 -21.95 -24.76
CA SER A 313 9.52 -22.60 -25.82
C SER A 313 10.13 -23.94 -26.22
N SER A 314 9.28 -24.96 -26.37
CA SER A 314 9.64 -26.28 -26.92
C SER A 314 9.40 -26.41 -28.42
N THR A 315 8.94 -25.33 -29.08
CA THR A 315 8.63 -25.29 -30.53
C THR A 315 9.86 -25.60 -31.35
N ARG A 316 9.72 -26.45 -32.37
CA ARG A 316 10.84 -26.77 -33.27
C ARG A 316 11.22 -25.57 -34.14
N GLY A 317 12.49 -25.22 -34.16
CA GLY A 317 13.02 -24.12 -34.97
C GLY A 317 12.85 -22.76 -34.29
N VAL A 318 12.35 -21.78 -35.04
CA VAL A 318 12.11 -20.42 -34.53
C VAL A 318 10.83 -20.44 -33.67
N PRO A 319 10.88 -20.02 -32.40
CA PRO A 319 9.68 -19.98 -31.55
C PRO A 319 8.69 -18.90 -32.03
N GLU A 320 7.41 -19.13 -31.73
CA GLU A 320 6.34 -18.14 -31.94
C GLU A 320 6.56 -16.92 -31.03
N ALA A 321 6.41 -15.73 -31.60
CA ALA A 321 6.68 -14.47 -30.92
C ALA A 321 5.42 -13.70 -30.53
N ASP A 322 4.29 -13.98 -31.17
CA ASP A 322 2.99 -13.44 -30.76
C ASP A 322 2.67 -13.85 -29.32
N ARG A 323 2.27 -12.87 -28.50
CA ARG A 323 2.09 -13.06 -27.06
C ARG A 323 0.98 -14.05 -26.73
N GLY A 324 -0.12 -14.00 -27.46
CA GLY A 324 -1.25 -14.91 -27.26
C GLY A 324 -0.90 -16.32 -27.70
N LYS A 325 -0.28 -16.47 -28.87
CA LYS A 325 0.07 -17.79 -29.43
C LYS A 325 1.23 -18.48 -28.71
N ARG A 326 2.17 -17.73 -28.14
CA ARG A 326 3.30 -18.30 -27.36
C ARG A 326 2.93 -18.64 -25.91
N ALA A 327 1.76 -18.20 -25.44
CA ALA A 327 1.39 -18.33 -24.05
C ALA A 327 1.33 -19.80 -23.62
N LEU A 328 1.85 -20.09 -22.42
CA LEU A 328 1.84 -21.44 -21.86
C LEU A 328 0.81 -21.56 -20.76
N SER A 329 0.03 -22.64 -20.82
CA SER A 329 -1.00 -22.98 -19.86
C SER A 329 -0.44 -23.64 -18.61
N PHE A 330 -1.07 -23.38 -17.46
CA PHE A 330 -0.73 -23.99 -16.18
C PHE A 330 -1.97 -24.09 -15.27
N GLY A 331 -1.80 -24.61 -14.06
CA GLY A 331 -2.75 -24.47 -12.95
C GLY A 331 -2.06 -23.87 -11.73
N HIS A 332 -2.78 -23.12 -10.89
CA HIS A 332 -2.21 -22.49 -9.69
C HIS A 332 -1.72 -23.52 -8.65
N ASP A 333 -2.23 -24.76 -8.69
CA ASP A 333 -1.72 -25.90 -7.93
C ASP A 333 -0.32 -26.36 -8.39
N HIS A 334 0.08 -25.97 -9.59
CA HIS A 334 1.41 -26.19 -10.17
C HIS A 334 2.25 -24.89 -10.22
N GLU A 335 1.79 -23.83 -9.54
CA GLU A 335 2.49 -22.56 -9.37
C GLU A 335 2.94 -22.42 -7.91
N GLU A 336 4.21 -22.07 -7.71
CA GLU A 336 4.74 -21.71 -6.40
C GLU A 336 5.30 -20.29 -6.50
N ALA A 337 4.59 -19.33 -5.91
CA ALA A 337 4.89 -17.92 -5.97
C ALA A 337 5.30 -17.39 -4.58
N ARG A 338 6.61 -17.34 -4.35
CA ARG A 338 7.26 -16.93 -3.10
C ARG A 338 8.20 -15.75 -3.33
N PRO A 339 8.55 -14.98 -2.28
CA PRO A 339 9.49 -13.86 -2.43
C PRO A 339 10.86 -14.27 -2.95
N HIS A 340 11.31 -15.49 -2.59
CA HIS A 340 12.64 -16.02 -2.89
C HIS A 340 12.65 -17.05 -4.05
N LEU A 341 11.47 -17.46 -4.53
CA LEU A 341 11.31 -18.46 -5.58
C LEU A 341 9.99 -18.23 -6.32
N TYR A 342 10.05 -18.14 -7.65
CA TYR A 342 8.89 -18.44 -8.47
C TYR A 342 9.16 -19.72 -9.28
N ARG A 343 8.22 -20.67 -9.21
CA ARG A 343 8.21 -21.90 -10.02
C ARG A 343 6.85 -22.09 -10.66
N VAL A 344 6.85 -22.50 -11.92
CA VAL A 344 5.65 -22.99 -12.60
C VAL A 344 5.96 -24.22 -13.45
N ASP A 345 5.09 -25.23 -13.33
CA ASP A 345 5.05 -26.38 -14.24
C ASP A 345 3.91 -26.16 -15.26
N PHE A 346 4.27 -26.00 -16.53
CA PHE A 346 3.30 -25.80 -17.61
C PHE A 346 2.73 -27.13 -18.10
N ASP A 347 1.51 -27.11 -18.65
CA ASP A 347 0.82 -28.31 -19.11
C ASP A 347 1.54 -29.00 -20.28
N ASN A 348 2.38 -28.28 -21.01
CA ASN A 348 3.21 -28.84 -22.08
C ASN A 348 4.49 -29.53 -21.57
N GLY A 349 4.70 -29.59 -20.25
CA GLY A 349 5.82 -30.27 -19.60
C GLY A 349 7.09 -29.42 -19.43
N ILE A 350 7.08 -28.14 -19.81
CA ILE A 350 8.15 -27.19 -19.45
C ILE A 350 8.03 -26.84 -17.97
N ARG A 351 9.15 -26.77 -17.25
CA ARG A 351 9.25 -26.11 -15.94
C ARG A 351 10.09 -24.85 -16.06
N ALA A 352 9.63 -23.76 -15.47
CA ALA A 352 10.40 -22.54 -15.28
C ALA A 352 10.54 -22.25 -13.79
N GLU A 353 11.75 -21.92 -13.37
CA GLU A 353 12.10 -21.54 -12.00
C GLU A 353 12.96 -20.28 -12.03
N LEU A 354 12.77 -19.37 -11.07
CA LEU A 354 13.59 -18.17 -10.90
C LEU A 354 13.85 -17.88 -9.43
N ALA A 355 15.09 -17.46 -9.12
CA ALA A 355 15.51 -17.00 -7.80
C ALA A 355 16.18 -15.62 -7.94
N PRO A 356 15.81 -14.63 -7.10
CA PRO A 356 16.28 -13.27 -7.24
C PRO A 356 17.57 -13.03 -6.46
N SER A 357 18.27 -11.98 -6.86
CA SER A 357 19.17 -11.16 -6.05
C SER A 357 18.75 -9.70 -6.23
N GLU A 358 19.50 -8.73 -5.72
CA GLU A 358 19.04 -7.33 -5.66
C GLU A 358 18.87 -6.73 -7.07
N ARG A 359 19.87 -6.87 -7.94
CA ARG A 359 19.93 -6.37 -9.34
C ARG A 359 20.06 -7.50 -10.36
N ALA A 360 20.16 -8.75 -9.93
CA ALA A 360 20.30 -9.91 -10.80
C ALA A 360 19.30 -11.02 -10.45
N ALA A 361 19.20 -12.04 -11.30
CA ALA A 361 18.50 -13.29 -11.03
C ALA A 361 19.13 -14.48 -11.75
N ILE A 362 18.82 -15.67 -11.24
CA ILE A 362 19.12 -16.93 -11.89
C ILE A 362 17.82 -17.65 -12.24
N PHE A 363 17.67 -18.00 -13.51
CA PHE A 363 16.56 -18.77 -14.04
C PHE A 363 17.02 -20.19 -14.37
N ARG A 364 16.16 -21.17 -14.12
CA ARG A 364 16.34 -22.58 -14.51
C ARG A 364 15.13 -23.02 -15.31
N PHE A 365 15.37 -23.52 -16.52
CA PHE A 365 14.33 -24.01 -17.43
C PHE A 365 14.56 -25.46 -17.76
N ARG A 366 13.59 -26.33 -17.48
CA ARG A 366 13.61 -27.75 -17.85
C ARG A 366 12.63 -28.00 -18.99
N PHE A 367 13.10 -28.63 -20.07
CA PHE A 367 12.30 -28.85 -21.28
C PHE A 367 11.89 -30.32 -21.46
N PRO A 368 10.64 -30.60 -21.92
CA PRO A 368 10.15 -31.96 -22.12
C PRO A 368 10.91 -32.70 -23.22
N ARG A 369 10.97 -34.03 -23.21
CA ARG A 369 11.59 -34.80 -24.31
C ARG A 369 10.83 -34.57 -25.63
N GLY A 370 11.55 -34.46 -26.76
CA GLY A 370 10.95 -34.37 -28.10
C GLY A 370 10.69 -32.96 -28.66
N GLY A 371 10.91 -31.91 -27.86
CA GLY A 371 10.90 -30.50 -28.29
C GLY A 371 12.30 -29.86 -28.32
N ASP A 372 12.40 -28.66 -28.87
CA ASP A 372 13.63 -27.85 -28.75
C ASP A 372 13.75 -27.25 -27.34
N ALA A 373 14.91 -26.67 -27.03
CA ALA A 373 15.12 -25.85 -25.84
C ALA A 373 15.40 -24.42 -26.31
N ASN A 374 14.35 -23.61 -26.40
CA ASN A 374 14.44 -22.22 -26.81
C ASN A 374 14.10 -21.29 -25.65
N LEU A 375 14.79 -20.15 -25.58
CA LEU A 375 14.35 -18.98 -24.83
C LEU A 375 14.06 -17.86 -25.82
N LEU A 376 12.85 -17.32 -25.76
CA LEU A 376 12.42 -16.13 -26.47
C LEU A 376 12.62 -14.92 -25.56
N PHE A 377 13.26 -13.88 -26.07
CA PHE A 377 13.45 -12.59 -25.42
C PHE A 377 12.59 -11.54 -26.11
N ASP A 378 11.94 -10.70 -25.33
CA ASP A 378 11.03 -9.66 -25.82
C ASP A 378 11.04 -8.44 -24.89
N ASN A 379 10.26 -7.42 -25.26
CA ASN A 379 9.98 -6.28 -24.43
C ASN A 379 8.46 -5.97 -24.47
N VAL A 380 7.95 -5.12 -23.57
CA VAL A 380 6.54 -4.70 -23.60
C VAL A 380 6.22 -3.89 -24.86
N ASP A 381 7.16 -3.06 -25.34
CA ASP A 381 6.97 -2.29 -26.57
C ASP A 381 8.27 -2.12 -27.37
N ALA A 382 8.23 -1.24 -28.38
CA ALA A 382 9.34 -0.99 -29.29
C ALA A 382 10.53 -0.26 -28.66
N ARG A 383 10.40 0.27 -27.44
CA ARG A 383 11.39 1.14 -26.79
C ARG A 383 12.49 0.31 -26.11
N GLY A 384 13.41 -0.21 -26.90
CA GLY A 384 14.57 -0.95 -26.39
C GLY A 384 15.49 -1.47 -27.49
N GLY A 385 16.47 -2.27 -27.08
CA GLY A 385 17.40 -2.93 -27.99
C GLY A 385 17.78 -4.32 -27.52
N LEU A 386 18.09 -5.20 -28.47
CA LEU A 386 18.53 -6.56 -28.22
C LEU A 386 19.68 -6.95 -29.13
N THR A 387 20.74 -7.44 -28.51
CA THR A 387 21.95 -7.99 -29.14
C THR A 387 22.19 -9.40 -28.62
N LEU A 388 22.18 -10.36 -29.54
CA LEU A 388 22.50 -11.76 -29.28
C LEU A 388 23.85 -12.07 -29.92
N ASP A 389 24.90 -12.21 -29.11
CA ASP A 389 26.24 -12.46 -29.61
C ASP A 389 26.59 -13.94 -29.48
N ALA A 390 26.49 -14.68 -30.59
CA ALA A 390 26.79 -16.10 -30.65
C ALA A 390 28.28 -16.42 -30.48
N ALA A 391 29.19 -15.47 -30.75
CA ALA A 391 30.62 -15.67 -30.61
C ALA A 391 31.04 -15.65 -29.13
N THR A 392 30.46 -14.75 -28.34
CA THR A 392 30.68 -14.69 -26.89
C THR A 392 29.65 -15.48 -26.08
N GLN A 393 28.57 -15.95 -26.72
CA GLN A 393 27.39 -16.58 -26.09
C GLN A 393 26.77 -15.71 -24.97
N THR A 394 26.71 -14.40 -25.22
CA THR A 394 26.14 -13.42 -24.29
C THR A 394 24.97 -12.68 -24.91
N LEU A 395 23.99 -12.36 -24.06
CA LEU A 395 22.89 -11.48 -24.39
C LEU A 395 23.15 -10.10 -23.78
N ARG A 396 22.93 -9.06 -24.58
CA ARG A 396 22.89 -7.67 -24.13
C ARG A 396 21.61 -7.03 -24.62
N GLY A 397 21.05 -6.14 -23.82
CA GLY A 397 19.88 -5.39 -24.22
C GLY A 397 19.72 -4.11 -23.41
N TYR A 398 18.73 -3.32 -23.79
CA TYR A 398 18.28 -2.20 -23.00
C TYR A 398 16.78 -1.96 -23.17
N SER A 399 16.18 -1.26 -22.23
CA SER A 399 14.77 -0.88 -22.22
C SER A 399 14.61 0.59 -21.84
N ASP A 400 13.87 1.32 -22.66
CA ASP A 400 13.39 2.69 -22.41
C ASP A 400 11.87 2.72 -22.20
N THR A 401 11.24 1.54 -22.10
CA THR A 401 9.82 1.39 -21.82
C THR A 401 9.48 2.09 -20.51
N ARG A 402 8.39 2.84 -20.50
CA ARG A 402 7.94 3.62 -19.34
C ARG A 402 6.48 4.03 -19.49
N SER A 403 5.74 4.01 -18.39
CA SER A 403 4.39 4.54 -18.31
C SER A 403 4.38 6.07 -18.45
N GLY A 404 3.19 6.68 -18.59
CA GLY A 404 3.04 8.13 -18.71
C GLY A 404 3.39 8.93 -17.45
N LEU A 405 3.41 8.26 -16.30
CA LEU A 405 3.73 8.82 -14.98
C LEU A 405 5.16 8.49 -14.53
N SER A 406 5.90 7.74 -15.34
CA SER A 406 7.28 7.33 -15.06
C SER A 406 8.30 8.45 -15.32
N ASN A 407 8.09 9.63 -14.72
CA ASN A 407 8.95 10.79 -14.91
C ASN A 407 10.38 10.48 -14.43
N GLY A 408 11.38 11.01 -15.12
CA GLY A 408 12.78 10.76 -14.81
C GLY A 408 13.28 9.35 -15.11
N ALA A 409 12.43 8.43 -15.60
CA ALA A 409 12.87 7.09 -15.97
C ALA A 409 13.92 7.14 -17.10
N THR A 410 15.10 6.59 -16.81
CA THR A 410 16.23 6.50 -17.73
C THR A 410 16.31 5.10 -18.37
N ARG A 411 17.31 4.86 -19.22
CA ARG A 411 17.54 3.56 -19.85
C ARG A 411 17.97 2.50 -18.82
N LEU A 412 17.35 1.32 -18.85
CA LEU A 412 17.83 0.12 -18.15
C LEU A 412 18.62 -0.76 -19.11
N PHE A 413 19.82 -1.18 -18.72
CA PHE A 413 20.68 -2.11 -19.44
C PHE A 413 20.52 -3.52 -18.89
N VAL A 414 20.63 -4.52 -19.76
CA VAL A 414 20.46 -5.93 -19.44
C VAL A 414 21.68 -6.71 -19.96
N TYR A 415 22.21 -7.60 -19.13
CA TYR A 415 23.24 -8.55 -19.51
C TYR A 415 22.86 -9.96 -19.02
N ALA A 416 23.02 -10.97 -19.88
CA ALA A 416 22.83 -12.36 -19.49
C ALA A 416 23.86 -13.33 -20.10
N ARG A 417 24.15 -14.40 -19.35
CA ARG A 417 24.97 -15.55 -19.76
C ARG A 417 24.27 -16.87 -19.44
N PHE A 418 24.65 -17.93 -20.13
CA PHE A 418 23.97 -19.24 -20.10
C PHE A 418 24.97 -20.37 -19.81
N ASP A 419 24.50 -21.46 -19.20
CA ASP A 419 25.32 -22.65 -18.92
C ASP A 419 25.35 -23.68 -20.08
N ARG A 420 24.51 -23.48 -21.09
CA ARG A 420 24.43 -24.33 -22.29
C ARG A 420 24.90 -23.56 -23.53
N PRO A 421 25.61 -24.24 -24.45
CA PRO A 421 26.02 -23.63 -25.70
C PRO A 421 24.81 -23.35 -26.59
N TRP A 422 24.87 -22.24 -27.32
CA TRP A 422 23.88 -21.86 -28.31
C TRP A 422 24.09 -22.68 -29.59
N ILE A 423 23.03 -23.26 -30.13
CA ILE A 423 23.04 -23.94 -31.44
C ILE A 423 22.55 -22.99 -32.53
N ALA A 424 21.59 -22.12 -32.21
CA ALA A 424 21.07 -21.10 -33.12
C ALA A 424 20.56 -19.90 -32.33
N SER A 425 20.57 -18.72 -32.95
CA SER A 425 19.97 -17.51 -32.41
C SER A 425 19.53 -16.60 -33.54
N GLY A 426 18.53 -15.74 -33.30
CA GLY A 426 18.08 -14.79 -34.31
C GLY A 426 17.09 -13.76 -33.78
N LYS A 427 16.95 -12.66 -34.52
CA LYS A 427 15.91 -11.65 -34.29
C LYS A 427 14.60 -12.09 -34.94
N ILE A 428 13.47 -11.70 -34.36
CA ILE A 428 12.13 -11.95 -34.91
C ILE A 428 11.47 -10.60 -35.17
N ALA A 429 10.96 -10.39 -36.38
CA ALA A 429 10.37 -9.11 -36.79
C ALA A 429 8.95 -8.94 -36.20
N THR A 430 8.87 -8.30 -35.04
CA THR A 430 7.61 -8.02 -34.31
C THR A 430 7.31 -6.52 -34.16
N GLY A 431 8.28 -5.66 -34.50
CA GLY A 431 8.28 -4.23 -34.14
C GLY A 431 8.80 -3.95 -32.74
N ARG A 432 9.14 -4.99 -31.95
CA ARG A 432 9.78 -4.88 -30.64
C ARG A 432 11.19 -5.49 -30.68
N PRO A 433 12.02 -5.30 -29.64
CA PRO A 433 13.31 -5.97 -29.47
C PRO A 433 13.16 -7.48 -29.21
N THR A 434 12.62 -8.22 -30.18
CA THR A 434 12.31 -9.65 -30.05
C THR A 434 13.38 -10.52 -30.70
N GLY A 435 13.81 -11.56 -30.01
CA GLY A 435 14.76 -12.55 -30.53
C GLY A 435 14.71 -13.85 -29.76
N TYR A 436 15.40 -14.87 -30.25
CA TYR A 436 15.46 -16.18 -29.60
C TYR A 436 16.87 -16.74 -29.57
N VAL A 437 17.12 -17.61 -28.60
CA VAL A 437 18.29 -18.47 -28.53
C VAL A 437 17.83 -19.92 -28.37
N LYS A 438 18.37 -20.82 -29.19
CA LYS A 438 18.20 -22.27 -29.13
C LYS A 438 19.45 -22.90 -28.52
N PHE A 439 19.27 -23.78 -27.54
CA PHE A 439 20.35 -24.39 -26.78
C PHE A 439 20.55 -25.87 -27.11
N ALA A 440 21.74 -26.38 -26.80
CA ALA A 440 21.97 -27.81 -26.59
C ALA A 440 21.71 -28.15 -25.11
N PRO A 441 20.53 -28.64 -24.71
CA PRO A 441 20.12 -28.65 -23.30
C PRO A 441 20.74 -29.80 -22.48
N GLY A 442 21.66 -30.59 -23.06
CA GLY A 442 22.28 -31.74 -22.42
C GLY A 442 21.31 -32.88 -22.09
N ALA A 443 21.78 -33.86 -21.32
CA ALA A 443 20.99 -35.03 -20.92
C ALA A 443 19.82 -34.66 -19.99
N GLU A 444 20.05 -33.73 -19.06
CA GLU A 444 19.06 -33.23 -18.10
C GLU A 444 18.00 -32.30 -18.73
N ARG A 445 18.18 -31.94 -20.02
CA ARG A 445 17.27 -31.05 -20.75
C ARG A 445 17.06 -29.70 -20.06
N GLU A 446 18.10 -29.20 -19.40
CA GLU A 446 18.06 -28.00 -18.55
C GLU A 446 18.94 -26.88 -19.12
N VAL A 447 18.43 -25.64 -19.08
CA VAL A 447 19.16 -24.42 -19.40
C VAL A 447 19.06 -23.47 -18.20
N VAL A 448 20.21 -23.02 -17.72
CA VAL A 448 20.34 -22.01 -16.66
C VAL A 448 20.75 -20.68 -17.27
N MET A 449 19.96 -19.64 -17.03
CA MET A 449 20.25 -18.26 -17.43
C MET A 449 20.59 -17.43 -16.19
N ARG A 450 21.72 -16.73 -16.23
CA ARG A 450 22.12 -15.73 -15.22
C ARG A 450 21.99 -14.36 -15.85
N ILE A 451 21.15 -13.50 -15.28
CA ILE A 451 20.78 -12.20 -15.86
C ILE A 451 20.93 -11.10 -14.79
N ALA A 452 21.42 -9.93 -15.18
CA ALA A 452 21.50 -8.74 -14.34
C ALA A 452 21.15 -7.48 -15.11
N THR A 453 20.79 -6.44 -14.37
CA THR A 453 20.47 -5.13 -14.92
C THR A 453 21.31 -4.02 -14.31
N SER A 454 21.27 -2.85 -14.94
CA SER A 454 21.89 -1.61 -14.45
C SER A 454 21.20 -0.40 -15.08
N LEU A 455 21.13 0.72 -14.36
CA LEU A 455 20.70 2.02 -14.91
C LEU A 455 21.89 2.83 -15.47
N ILE A 456 23.12 2.33 -15.29
CA ILE A 456 24.37 3.00 -15.68
C ILE A 456 24.85 2.50 -17.05
N SER A 457 25.09 1.20 -17.20
CA SER A 457 25.66 0.61 -18.43
C SER A 457 25.56 -0.92 -18.48
N VAL A 458 25.80 -1.51 -19.66
CA VAL A 458 25.96 -2.96 -19.81
C VAL A 458 27.14 -3.48 -18.99
N GLU A 459 28.25 -2.73 -18.93
CA GLU A 459 29.42 -3.10 -18.12
C GLU A 459 29.07 -3.16 -16.61
N GLN A 460 28.29 -2.20 -16.13
CA GLN A 460 27.84 -2.23 -14.74
C GLN A 460 26.85 -3.38 -14.50
N ALA A 461 25.97 -3.71 -15.46
CA ALA A 461 25.12 -4.91 -15.35
C ALA A 461 25.96 -6.20 -15.24
N GLN A 462 27.06 -6.31 -15.99
CA GLN A 462 28.01 -7.43 -15.85
C GLN A 462 28.65 -7.47 -14.46
N ARG A 463 29.05 -6.31 -13.93
CA ARG A 463 29.61 -6.18 -12.58
C ARG A 463 28.60 -6.61 -11.52
N ASN A 464 27.35 -6.16 -11.61
CA ASN A 464 26.27 -6.57 -10.72
C ASN A 464 26.08 -8.10 -10.76
N LEU A 465 26.08 -8.70 -11.95
CA LEU A 465 25.95 -10.16 -12.08
C LEU A 465 27.09 -10.90 -11.37
N GLN A 466 28.33 -10.42 -11.52
CA GLN A 466 29.51 -11.03 -10.92
C GLN A 466 29.51 -10.89 -9.38
N GLN A 467 29.10 -9.73 -8.86
CA GLN A 467 29.06 -9.45 -7.42
C GLN A 467 27.94 -10.22 -6.71
N GLU A 468 26.75 -10.29 -7.30
CA GLU A 468 25.56 -10.84 -6.62
C GLU A 468 25.39 -12.35 -6.83
N ILE A 469 25.69 -12.84 -8.05
CA ILE A 469 25.52 -14.26 -8.40
C ILE A 469 26.86 -14.95 -8.62
N GLY A 470 27.75 -14.35 -9.42
CA GLY A 470 29.00 -15.00 -9.85
C GLY A 470 28.72 -16.38 -10.43
N ASP A 471 29.43 -17.41 -9.94
CA ASP A 471 29.27 -18.80 -10.38
C ASP A 471 28.35 -19.62 -9.45
N ALA A 472 27.62 -18.99 -8.53
CA ALA A 472 26.68 -19.69 -7.65
C ALA A 472 25.61 -20.46 -8.45
N GLY A 473 25.16 -21.58 -7.88
CA GLY A 473 24.06 -22.39 -8.40
C GLY A 473 22.69 -21.84 -7.98
N PHE A 474 21.63 -22.32 -8.64
CA PHE A 474 20.25 -21.87 -8.42
C PHE A 474 19.83 -21.92 -6.95
N ASP A 475 20.00 -23.08 -6.31
CA ASP A 475 19.56 -23.29 -4.92
C ASP A 475 20.30 -22.39 -3.92
N VAL A 476 21.56 -22.01 -4.21
CA VAL A 476 22.34 -21.10 -3.37
C VAL A 476 21.79 -19.68 -3.43
N VAL A 477 21.44 -19.20 -4.64
CA VAL A 477 20.83 -17.86 -4.80
C VAL A 477 19.45 -17.83 -4.16
N ARG A 478 18.64 -18.87 -4.37
CA ARG A 478 17.33 -19.03 -3.71
C ARG A 478 17.47 -18.98 -2.19
N GLU A 479 18.41 -19.74 -1.62
CA GLU A 479 18.62 -19.78 -0.17
C GLU A 479 19.02 -18.41 0.39
N ARG A 480 19.92 -17.68 -0.29
CA ARG A 480 20.30 -16.31 0.12
C ARG A 480 19.11 -15.36 0.14
N ALA A 481 18.25 -15.44 -0.87
CA ALA A 481 17.02 -14.64 -0.92
C ALA A 481 16.06 -15.04 0.22
N GLN A 482 15.92 -16.34 0.48
CA GLN A 482 15.07 -16.84 1.56
C GLN A 482 15.58 -16.42 2.94
N ASP A 483 16.89 -16.50 3.17
CA ASP A 483 17.55 -16.05 4.41
C ASP A 483 17.35 -14.54 4.63
N ALA A 484 17.47 -13.73 3.58
CA ALA A 484 17.23 -12.30 3.65
C ALA A 484 15.78 -11.99 4.05
N TRP A 485 14.81 -12.71 3.49
CA TRP A 485 13.40 -12.56 3.87
C TRP A 485 13.14 -13.04 5.30
N ASP A 486 13.66 -14.19 5.71
CA ASP A 486 13.45 -14.69 7.07
C ASP A 486 14.05 -13.78 8.15
N ALA A 487 15.15 -13.10 7.86
CA ALA A 487 15.72 -12.10 8.77
C ALA A 487 14.78 -10.90 9.01
N VAL A 488 13.91 -10.59 8.05
CA VAL A 488 12.88 -9.54 8.16
C VAL A 488 11.60 -10.12 8.76
N LEU A 489 11.06 -11.18 8.17
CA LEU A 489 9.79 -11.79 8.53
C LEU A 489 9.82 -12.42 9.93
N GLY A 490 10.94 -13.05 10.31
CA GLY A 490 11.12 -13.71 11.60
C GLY A 490 11.14 -12.77 12.81
N ARG A 491 11.16 -11.45 12.57
CA ARG A 491 11.03 -10.42 13.62
C ARG A 491 9.67 -10.45 14.29
N VAL A 492 8.62 -10.91 13.61
CA VAL A 492 7.26 -10.98 14.16
C VAL A 492 6.83 -12.42 14.36
N GLN A 493 6.39 -12.74 15.57
CA GLN A 493 5.91 -14.06 15.94
C GLN A 493 4.57 -13.95 16.66
N VAL A 494 3.62 -14.80 16.30
CA VAL A 494 2.27 -14.81 16.89
C VAL A 494 1.91 -16.22 17.36
N GLN A 495 1.20 -16.30 18.49
CA GLN A 495 0.65 -17.56 19.01
C GLN A 495 -0.86 -17.59 18.78
N GLY A 496 -1.39 -18.78 18.46
CA GLY A 496 -2.83 -18.99 18.26
C GLY A 496 -3.38 -18.50 16.93
N ALA A 497 -2.52 -18.20 15.95
CA ALA A 497 -2.95 -17.84 14.60
C ALA A 497 -3.31 -19.07 13.76
N SER A 498 -4.41 -19.00 13.01
CA SER A 498 -4.75 -19.97 11.96
C SER A 498 -3.72 -19.93 10.82
N HIS A 499 -3.75 -20.90 9.90
CA HIS A 499 -2.87 -20.87 8.73
C HIS A 499 -3.11 -19.63 7.86
N ASP A 500 -4.37 -19.31 7.54
CA ASP A 500 -4.74 -18.09 6.80
C ASP A 500 -4.21 -16.83 7.50
N GLN A 501 -4.36 -16.72 8.82
CA GLN A 501 -3.82 -15.58 9.58
C GLN A 501 -2.30 -15.49 9.53
N ARG A 502 -1.57 -16.61 9.48
CA ARG A 502 -0.11 -16.61 9.28
C ARG A 502 0.26 -16.16 7.87
N VAL A 503 -0.46 -16.65 6.86
CA VAL A 503 -0.28 -16.20 5.46
C VAL A 503 -0.53 -14.70 5.34
N THR A 504 -1.62 -14.18 5.92
CA THR A 504 -1.92 -12.74 5.95
C THR A 504 -0.84 -11.94 6.66
N LEU A 505 -0.39 -12.38 7.85
CA LEU A 505 0.66 -11.72 8.61
C LEU A 505 1.98 -11.61 7.81
N TYR A 506 2.51 -12.75 7.35
CA TYR A 506 3.81 -12.77 6.70
C TYR A 506 3.76 -12.16 5.29
N SER A 507 2.63 -12.25 4.59
CA SER A 507 2.45 -11.57 3.31
C SER A 507 2.33 -10.05 3.46
N ASN A 508 1.68 -9.55 4.53
CA ASN A 508 1.67 -8.12 4.84
C ASN A 508 3.07 -7.61 5.22
N LEU A 509 3.85 -8.38 5.99
CA LEU A 509 5.26 -8.02 6.26
C LEU A 509 6.09 -8.00 4.96
N TYR A 510 5.91 -8.98 4.09
CA TYR A 510 6.56 -9.00 2.78
C TYR A 510 6.24 -7.74 1.96
N ARG A 511 4.95 -7.35 1.87
CA ARG A 511 4.53 -6.14 1.12
C ARG A 511 5.08 -4.85 1.73
N LEU A 512 5.08 -4.75 3.06
CA LEU A 512 5.72 -3.63 3.76
C LEU A 512 7.19 -3.50 3.36
N PHE A 513 7.97 -4.58 3.36
CA PHE A 513 9.39 -4.52 3.03
C PHE A 513 9.71 -4.73 1.53
N LEU A 514 8.70 -4.65 0.65
CA LEU A 514 8.89 -4.70 -0.81
C LEU A 514 9.22 -3.32 -1.39
N TYR A 515 8.64 -2.25 -0.81
CA TYR A 515 8.81 -0.85 -1.20
C TYR A 515 9.36 -0.04 -0.01
N PRO A 516 10.00 1.13 -0.21
CA PRO A 516 10.51 1.68 -1.46
C PRO A 516 11.66 0.82 -2.03
N ASN A 517 12.08 1.09 -3.26
CA ASN A 517 13.09 0.28 -3.96
C ASN A 517 14.44 0.97 -4.06
N ILE A 518 15.50 0.17 -3.95
CA ILE A 518 16.88 0.58 -4.21
C ILE A 518 17.01 1.00 -5.68
N ALA A 519 17.60 2.16 -5.95
CA ALA A 519 17.94 2.61 -7.31
C ALA A 519 19.41 3.06 -7.46
N HIS A 520 20.26 2.58 -6.55
CA HIS A 520 21.71 2.77 -6.58
C HIS A 520 22.44 1.46 -6.86
N GLU A 521 23.71 1.53 -7.22
CA GLU A 521 24.55 0.41 -7.64
C GLU A 521 25.97 0.55 -7.04
N ASN A 522 26.65 -0.57 -6.79
CA ASN A 522 28.04 -0.58 -6.37
C ASN A 522 28.97 -0.58 -7.60
N VAL A 523 29.57 0.56 -7.92
CA VAL A 523 30.53 0.65 -9.04
C VAL A 523 31.95 0.20 -8.65
N GLY A 524 32.19 0.04 -7.35
CA GLY A 524 33.43 -0.50 -6.77
C GLY A 524 33.42 -2.03 -6.71
N ASP A 525 33.91 -2.58 -5.60
CA ASP A 525 33.86 -4.02 -5.31
C ASP A 525 33.23 -4.30 -3.93
N ALA A 526 33.08 -5.58 -3.59
CA ALA A 526 32.44 -5.97 -2.32
C ALA A 526 33.26 -5.58 -1.08
N ALA A 527 34.59 -5.44 -1.19
CA ALA A 527 35.47 -5.03 -0.10
C ALA A 527 35.57 -3.51 0.02
N HIS A 528 35.47 -2.78 -1.10
CA HIS A 528 35.52 -1.32 -1.17
C HIS A 528 34.32 -0.81 -1.99
N PRO A 529 33.12 -0.72 -1.37
CA PRO A 529 31.95 -0.29 -2.08
C PRO A 529 32.04 1.20 -2.47
N ASP A 530 31.68 1.52 -3.71
CA ASP A 530 31.46 2.88 -4.23
C ASP A 530 30.02 2.97 -4.70
N TRP A 531 29.15 3.48 -3.84
CA TRP A 531 27.71 3.57 -4.11
C TRP A 531 27.40 4.79 -4.95
N ARG A 532 26.86 4.55 -6.14
CA ARG A 532 26.44 5.59 -7.09
C ARG A 532 25.11 5.25 -7.70
N HIS A 533 24.49 6.23 -8.35
CA HIS A 533 23.26 6.01 -9.10
C HIS A 533 23.24 6.86 -10.37
N ALA A 534 22.47 6.41 -11.35
CA ALA A 534 22.08 7.25 -12.48
C ALA A 534 21.01 8.23 -11.98
N ASP A 535 21.24 9.53 -12.12
CA ASP A 535 20.33 10.56 -11.62
C ASP A 535 19.00 10.54 -12.41
N GLN A 536 17.94 10.21 -11.68
CA GLN A 536 16.56 10.14 -12.17
C GLN A 536 15.66 11.21 -11.50
N ASN A 537 16.24 12.12 -10.71
CA ASN A 537 15.52 13.03 -9.81
C ASN A 537 15.00 14.28 -10.55
N THR A 538 14.08 14.06 -11.51
CA THR A 538 13.52 15.10 -12.38
C THR A 538 12.03 14.87 -12.66
N TRP A 539 11.32 15.94 -13.04
CA TRP A 539 9.94 15.88 -13.54
C TRP A 539 9.87 15.72 -15.07
N SER A 540 11.01 15.60 -15.76
CA SER A 540 11.03 15.38 -17.21
C SER A 540 10.38 14.05 -17.58
N LYS A 541 9.54 14.07 -18.62
CA LYS A 541 8.99 12.85 -19.26
C LYS A 541 9.94 12.25 -20.30
N ASP A 542 10.99 13.00 -20.64
CA ASP A 542 11.99 12.62 -21.62
C ASP A 542 13.36 12.60 -20.97
N SER A 543 13.69 11.45 -20.38
CA SER A 543 14.97 11.16 -19.73
C SER A 543 15.61 9.88 -20.26
N ALA A 544 15.04 9.30 -21.32
CA ALA A 544 15.61 8.16 -22.03
C ALA A 544 16.63 8.66 -23.06
N GLY A 545 17.75 7.95 -23.18
CA GLY A 545 18.86 8.35 -24.04
C GLY A 545 20.10 7.48 -23.83
N GLY A 546 21.23 7.97 -24.34
CA GLY A 546 22.48 7.21 -24.38
C GLY A 546 22.56 6.27 -25.59
N ASP A 547 23.61 5.47 -25.64
CA ASP A 547 23.78 4.43 -26.66
C ASP A 547 23.34 3.06 -26.13
N ALA A 548 23.52 2.01 -26.94
CA ALA A 548 23.11 0.66 -26.57
C ALA A 548 23.91 0.07 -25.40
N GLU A 549 24.99 0.72 -24.96
CA GLU A 549 25.93 0.23 -23.96
C GLU A 549 25.96 1.12 -22.69
N ARG A 550 25.61 2.41 -22.77
CA ARG A 550 25.69 3.35 -21.63
C ARG A 550 24.59 4.42 -21.59
N SER A 551 24.14 4.75 -20.37
CA SER A 551 23.14 5.77 -20.09
C SER A 551 23.64 7.19 -20.40
N SER A 552 22.72 8.08 -20.80
CA SER A 552 22.99 9.52 -20.86
C SER A 552 22.77 10.24 -19.53
N ALA A 553 22.20 9.57 -18.51
CA ALA A 553 21.99 10.16 -17.20
C ALA A 553 23.33 10.41 -16.48
N PRO A 554 23.49 11.53 -15.77
CA PRO A 554 24.63 11.74 -14.88
C PRO A 554 24.74 10.60 -13.87
N VAL A 555 25.95 10.10 -13.64
CA VAL A 555 26.22 9.12 -12.57
C VAL A 555 26.83 9.86 -11.39
N VAL A 556 26.09 9.94 -10.29
CA VAL A 556 26.43 10.75 -9.12
C VAL A 556 26.62 9.85 -7.88
N PRO A 557 27.42 10.28 -6.89
CA PRO A 557 27.62 9.50 -5.66
C PRO A 557 26.35 9.51 -4.79
N GLY A 558 26.17 8.44 -4.02
CA GLY A 558 25.11 8.35 -3.01
C GLY A 558 24.12 7.22 -3.28
N LYS A 559 23.48 6.78 -2.20
CA LYS A 559 22.40 5.79 -2.24
C LYS A 559 21.08 6.53 -2.43
N VAL A 560 20.27 6.07 -3.37
CA VAL A 560 18.92 6.61 -3.63
C VAL A 560 17.88 5.49 -3.53
N TYR A 561 16.68 5.86 -3.08
CA TYR A 561 15.47 5.03 -3.08
C TYR A 561 14.38 5.70 -3.93
N VAL A 562 13.54 4.88 -4.55
CA VAL A 562 12.44 5.29 -5.44
C VAL A 562 11.19 4.43 -5.19
N ASN A 563 10.11 4.62 -5.97
CA ASN A 563 8.88 3.83 -5.89
C ASN A 563 8.16 3.97 -4.55
N ASN A 564 7.74 5.19 -4.23
CA ASN A 564 6.99 5.49 -3.01
C ASN A 564 6.01 6.63 -3.22
N GLY A 565 4.76 6.40 -2.83
CA GLY A 565 3.75 7.42 -2.57
C GLY A 565 3.78 7.86 -1.12
N PHE A 566 4.30 9.06 -0.84
CA PHE A 566 4.26 9.55 0.54
C PHE A 566 2.84 9.87 0.98
N TRP A 567 1.95 10.23 0.05
CA TRP A 567 0.54 10.43 0.38
C TRP A 567 -0.01 9.18 1.04
N ASP A 568 0.26 7.97 0.56
CA ASP A 568 -0.17 6.70 1.18
C ASP A 568 0.63 6.40 2.45
N THR A 569 1.94 6.21 2.26
CA THR A 569 2.82 5.51 3.21
C THR A 569 3.09 6.26 4.51
N PHE A 570 2.87 7.58 4.59
CA PHE A 570 3.11 8.34 5.82
C PHE A 570 2.22 7.87 6.97
N ARG A 571 1.02 7.34 6.67
CA ARG A 571 0.04 6.94 7.68
C ARG A 571 0.55 5.80 8.55
N THR A 572 1.14 4.77 7.94
CA THR A 572 1.41 3.50 8.62
C THR A 572 2.75 2.87 8.24
N SER A 573 3.20 2.92 6.98
CA SER A 573 4.48 2.30 6.57
C SER A 573 5.69 2.95 7.23
N TRP A 574 5.81 4.28 7.20
CA TRP A 574 6.92 4.98 7.85
C TRP A 574 6.97 4.80 9.37
N PRO A 575 5.83 4.87 10.09
CA PRO A 575 5.76 4.45 11.49
C PRO A 575 6.18 3.00 11.75
N ALA A 576 5.84 2.08 10.83
CA ALA A 576 6.21 0.68 10.95
C ALA A 576 7.72 0.51 10.76
N TYR A 577 8.34 1.17 9.78
CA TYR A 577 9.80 1.18 9.64
C TYR A 577 10.48 1.76 10.88
N ALA A 578 9.97 2.88 11.41
CA ALA A 578 10.53 3.50 12.61
C ALA A 578 10.48 2.59 13.85
N LEU A 579 9.50 1.69 13.95
CA LEU A 579 9.36 0.77 15.08
C LEU A 579 10.04 -0.59 14.86
N PHE A 580 9.89 -1.18 13.68
CA PHE A 580 10.33 -2.55 13.38
C PHE A 580 11.75 -2.62 12.80
N ALA A 581 12.21 -1.55 12.15
CA ALA A 581 13.48 -1.50 11.44
C ALA A 581 14.09 -0.07 11.41
N PRO A 582 14.33 0.57 12.57
CA PRO A 582 14.71 1.99 12.62
C PRO A 582 16.00 2.32 11.86
N GLU A 583 17.02 1.46 11.89
CA GLU A 583 18.26 1.69 11.14
C GLU A 583 18.02 1.73 9.62
N GLN A 584 17.18 0.81 9.13
CA GLN A 584 16.80 0.76 7.72
C GLN A 584 15.93 1.96 7.35
N ALA A 585 15.01 2.37 8.23
CA ALA A 585 14.20 3.58 8.06
C ALA A 585 15.11 4.81 7.84
N GLY A 586 16.15 4.97 8.67
CA GLY A 586 17.12 6.06 8.53
C GLY A 586 17.85 6.05 7.19
N ALA A 587 18.32 4.89 6.75
CA ALA A 587 19.00 4.74 5.45
C ALA A 587 18.06 5.03 4.26
N MET A 588 16.78 4.64 4.36
CA MET A 588 15.77 4.95 3.34
C MET A 588 15.47 6.45 3.30
N ILE A 589 15.33 7.10 4.45
CA ILE A 589 15.15 8.56 4.53
C ILE A 589 16.35 9.28 3.88
N ASP A 590 17.59 8.93 4.22
CA ASP A 590 18.76 9.57 3.61
C ASP A 590 18.79 9.39 2.09
N GLY A 591 18.33 8.26 1.57
CA GLY A 591 18.23 8.07 0.12
C GLY A 591 17.09 8.83 -0.55
N PHE A 592 16.02 9.20 0.15
CA PHE A 592 15.07 10.21 -0.34
C PHE A 592 15.64 11.63 -0.24
N LEU A 593 16.44 11.93 0.79
CA LEU A 593 17.19 13.19 0.87
C LEU A 593 18.25 13.30 -0.22
N GLN A 594 18.74 12.18 -0.75
CA GLN A 594 19.60 12.18 -1.92
C GLN A 594 18.85 12.76 -3.14
N GLN A 595 17.56 12.46 -3.32
CA GLN A 595 16.74 13.12 -4.35
C GLN A 595 16.70 14.65 -4.18
N TYR A 596 16.61 15.11 -2.92
CA TYR A 596 16.67 16.53 -2.61
C TYR A 596 18.04 17.15 -2.89
N ARG A 597 19.15 16.45 -2.62
CA ARG A 597 20.50 16.91 -2.93
C ARG A 597 20.72 17.03 -4.45
N ASP A 598 20.18 16.09 -5.23
CA ASP A 598 20.40 16.03 -6.68
C ASP A 598 19.43 16.91 -7.48
N GLY A 599 18.13 16.84 -7.18
CA GLY A 599 17.08 17.56 -7.92
C GLY A 599 16.38 18.68 -7.15
N GLY A 600 16.77 18.95 -5.91
CA GLY A 600 16.30 20.08 -5.10
C GLY A 600 14.96 19.86 -4.38
N TRP A 601 14.29 18.73 -4.58
CA TRP A 601 13.01 18.40 -3.95
C TRP A 601 13.00 16.93 -3.52
N VAL A 602 12.20 16.60 -2.51
CA VAL A 602 11.82 15.20 -2.26
C VAL A 602 10.55 14.93 -3.09
N ALA A 603 10.51 13.81 -3.80
CA ALA A 603 9.32 13.42 -4.54
C ALA A 603 8.10 13.26 -3.60
N ARG A 604 6.94 13.79 -3.99
CA ARG A 604 5.66 13.45 -3.34
C ARG A 604 5.27 12.00 -3.67
N TRP A 605 5.37 11.69 -4.95
CA TRP A 605 5.26 10.36 -5.53
C TRP A 605 6.48 10.12 -6.43
N SER A 606 7.22 9.05 -6.15
CA SER A 606 8.44 8.68 -6.90
C SER A 606 8.19 7.41 -7.71
N SER A 607 8.40 7.47 -9.04
CA SER A 607 8.53 6.27 -9.89
C SER A 607 9.22 6.59 -11.24
N PRO A 608 10.55 6.69 -11.32
CA PRO A 608 11.46 6.93 -10.21
C PRO A 608 11.59 8.42 -9.85
N GLY A 609 11.38 9.33 -10.81
CA GLY A 609 11.45 10.78 -10.60
C GLY A 609 10.14 11.36 -10.06
N TYR A 610 9.95 12.67 -10.25
CA TYR A 610 8.85 13.42 -9.63
C TYR A 610 7.54 13.25 -10.41
N ALA A 611 6.66 12.35 -9.98
CA ALA A 611 5.32 12.18 -10.56
C ALA A 611 4.33 13.20 -9.98
N ASP A 612 3.42 13.70 -10.82
CA ASP A 612 2.32 14.56 -10.36
C ASP A 612 1.09 13.70 -10.03
N LEU A 613 1.14 13.02 -8.88
CA LEU A 613 0.07 12.15 -8.36
C LEU A 613 -0.26 12.54 -6.91
N MET A 614 -1.53 12.41 -6.54
CA MET A 614 -2.06 12.70 -5.21
C MET A 614 -1.79 14.12 -4.71
N VAL A 615 -2.12 14.36 -3.44
CA VAL A 615 -1.97 15.63 -2.73
C VAL A 615 -0.97 15.52 -1.57
N GLY A 616 -0.66 16.65 -0.93
CA GLY A 616 0.19 16.71 0.27
C GLY A 616 1.69 16.54 -0.01
N THR A 617 2.53 16.96 0.94
CA THR A 617 4.00 16.79 0.90
C THR A 617 4.45 15.87 2.02
N SER A 618 3.80 14.72 2.16
CA SER A 618 3.82 13.88 3.37
C SER A 618 5.16 13.24 3.76
N SER A 619 6.22 13.43 2.96
CA SER A 619 7.60 13.25 3.42
C SER A 619 7.93 14.14 4.62
N ASP A 620 7.35 15.34 4.67
CA ASP A 620 7.57 16.35 5.70
C ASP A 620 7.25 15.78 7.10
N VAL A 621 6.04 15.25 7.27
CA VAL A 621 5.61 14.64 8.53
C VAL A 621 6.26 13.29 8.79
N ALA A 622 6.50 12.48 7.76
CA ALA A 622 7.11 11.16 7.91
C ALA A 622 8.54 11.25 8.46
N PHE A 623 9.34 12.19 7.94
CA PHE A 623 10.73 12.38 8.39
C PHE A 623 10.79 13.03 9.77
N ALA A 624 9.89 13.99 10.05
CA ALA A 624 9.73 14.56 11.38
C ALA A 624 9.37 13.48 12.42
N ASP A 625 8.40 12.63 12.11
CA ASP A 625 7.98 11.52 12.96
C ASP A 625 9.12 10.55 13.27
N ALA A 626 9.86 10.14 12.22
CA ALA A 626 11.03 9.28 12.38
C ALA A 626 12.09 9.92 13.29
N TRP A 627 12.44 11.19 13.06
CA TRP A 627 13.40 11.92 13.90
C TRP A 627 12.98 11.95 15.37
N LEU A 628 11.71 12.29 15.63
CA LEU A 628 11.13 12.40 16.98
C LEU A 628 11.00 11.04 17.67
N LYS A 629 10.89 9.95 16.91
CA LYS A 629 10.91 8.57 17.43
C LYS A 629 12.33 8.03 17.68
N GLY A 630 13.37 8.80 17.35
CA GLY A 630 14.76 8.39 17.61
C GLY A 630 15.43 7.70 16.42
N VAL A 631 14.80 7.68 15.23
CA VAL A 631 15.45 7.19 14.01
C VAL A 631 16.59 8.13 13.63
N ARG A 632 17.76 7.54 13.32
CA ARG A 632 18.99 8.25 12.94
C ARG A 632 19.57 7.64 11.66
N GLY A 633 20.68 8.17 11.17
CA GLY A 633 21.32 7.72 9.92
C GLY A 633 21.00 8.60 8.70
N PHE A 634 20.38 9.76 8.93
CA PHE A 634 20.12 10.79 7.93
C PHE A 634 20.40 12.18 8.51
N ASP A 635 20.59 13.18 7.62
CA ASP A 635 20.80 14.58 8.01
C ASP A 635 19.46 15.25 8.35
N ALA A 636 19.21 15.49 9.64
CA ALA A 636 17.98 16.10 10.12
C ALA A 636 17.82 17.57 9.66
N HIS A 637 18.91 18.31 9.48
CA HIS A 637 18.85 19.68 8.97
C HIS A 637 18.49 19.69 7.48
N ALA A 638 19.00 18.74 6.70
CA ALA A 638 18.62 18.57 5.30
C ALA A 638 17.15 18.13 5.15
N ALA A 639 16.69 17.20 5.99
CA ALA A 639 15.27 16.80 6.04
C ALA A 639 14.36 17.99 6.35
N TYR A 640 14.69 18.78 7.36
CA TYR A 640 13.94 19.98 7.69
C TYR A 640 13.99 21.03 6.56
N ALA A 641 15.16 21.24 5.93
CA ALA A 641 15.29 22.18 4.83
C ALA A 641 14.44 21.78 3.60
N ALA A 642 14.37 20.48 3.28
CA ALA A 642 13.52 19.97 2.22
C ALA A 642 12.02 20.21 2.52
N ALA A 643 11.60 19.94 3.76
CA ALA A 643 10.24 20.14 4.21
C ALA A 643 9.86 21.64 4.27
N LEU A 644 10.79 22.48 4.71
CA LEU A 644 10.64 23.94 4.69
C LEU A 644 10.46 24.45 3.26
N ARG A 645 11.21 23.91 2.29
CA ARG A 645 11.09 24.28 0.88
C ARG A 645 9.68 23.95 0.36
N ASN A 646 9.16 22.75 0.65
CA ASN A 646 7.77 22.36 0.33
C ASN A 646 6.73 23.34 0.90
N ALA A 647 6.96 23.81 2.13
CA ALA A 647 6.02 24.61 2.90
C ALA A 647 6.06 26.12 2.61
N THR A 648 7.15 26.64 2.02
CA THR A 648 7.42 28.09 1.90
C THR A 648 7.81 28.58 0.52
N VAL A 649 8.11 27.69 -0.43
CA VAL A 649 8.59 28.05 -1.76
C VAL A 649 7.56 27.71 -2.82
N VAL A 650 7.17 28.70 -3.62
CA VAL A 650 6.28 28.48 -4.76
C VAL A 650 6.90 27.45 -5.71
N PRO A 651 6.28 26.29 -5.93
CA PRO A 651 6.88 25.26 -6.76
C PRO A 651 6.94 25.72 -8.22
N PRO A 652 8.02 25.39 -8.95
CA PRO A 652 8.17 25.81 -10.36
C PRO A 652 7.25 25.03 -11.30
N VAL A 653 6.79 23.84 -10.89
CA VAL A 653 5.93 22.93 -11.65
C VAL A 653 5.02 22.16 -10.69
N ALA A 654 3.92 21.58 -11.19
CA ALA A 654 2.93 20.86 -10.36
C ALA A 654 3.47 19.56 -9.71
N ASN A 655 4.54 18.98 -10.25
CA ASN A 655 5.14 17.72 -9.80
C ASN A 655 5.81 17.79 -8.41
N VAL A 656 6.18 18.98 -7.93
CA VAL A 656 6.95 19.17 -6.70
C VAL A 656 6.32 20.22 -5.81
N GLY A 657 6.64 20.21 -4.51
CA GLY A 657 6.09 21.15 -3.54
C GLY A 657 4.56 21.11 -3.44
N ARG A 658 3.98 22.14 -2.81
CA ARG A 658 2.53 22.25 -2.61
C ARG A 658 1.86 23.00 -3.76
N LYS A 659 0.86 22.40 -4.41
CA LYS A 659 0.08 23.10 -5.45
C LYS A 659 -0.69 24.27 -4.84
N GLY A 660 -0.82 25.37 -5.60
CA GLY A 660 -1.54 26.57 -5.15
C GLY A 660 -0.80 27.46 -4.14
N LEU A 661 0.43 27.08 -3.72
CA LEU A 661 1.15 27.75 -2.63
C LEU A 661 1.39 29.25 -2.84
N ALA A 662 1.44 29.71 -4.10
CA ALA A 662 1.64 31.12 -4.43
C ALA A 662 0.62 32.08 -3.77
N ARG A 663 -0.57 31.58 -3.42
CA ARG A 663 -1.59 32.35 -2.67
C ARG A 663 -2.04 31.66 -1.39
N SER A 664 -2.02 30.32 -1.34
CA SER A 664 -2.59 29.59 -0.20
C SER A 664 -1.81 29.80 1.10
N MET A 665 -0.51 30.10 1.03
CA MET A 665 0.30 30.35 2.23
C MET A 665 -0.03 31.65 2.97
N TYR A 666 -0.74 32.58 2.32
CA TYR A 666 -1.24 33.83 2.91
C TYR A 666 -2.71 33.71 3.32
N ARG A 667 -3.54 33.12 2.44
CA ARG A 667 -4.98 32.95 2.68
C ARG A 667 -5.30 31.94 3.79
N GLY A 668 -4.36 31.04 4.11
CA GLY A 668 -4.55 29.91 5.01
C GLY A 668 -5.31 28.72 4.38
N TYR A 669 -5.61 28.75 3.09
CA TYR A 669 -6.19 27.60 2.38
C TYR A 669 -5.91 27.67 0.88
N ALA A 670 -5.82 26.51 0.22
CA ALA A 670 -5.86 26.42 -1.23
C ALA A 670 -7.33 26.47 -1.68
N ALA A 671 -7.64 27.44 -2.55
CA ALA A 671 -8.99 27.63 -3.06
C ALA A 671 -9.39 26.53 -4.04
N ASN A 672 -10.69 26.39 -4.29
CA ASN A 672 -11.26 25.33 -5.13
C ASN A 672 -11.02 25.49 -6.64
N ASP A 673 -10.32 26.54 -7.07
CA ASP A 673 -9.74 26.65 -8.42
C ASP A 673 -8.42 25.85 -8.54
N VAL A 674 -7.82 25.49 -7.42
CA VAL A 674 -6.79 24.46 -7.33
C VAL A 674 -7.50 23.11 -7.26
N HIS A 675 -7.19 22.21 -8.19
CA HIS A 675 -7.71 20.85 -8.16
C HIS A 675 -7.42 20.19 -6.80
N GLU A 676 -8.47 19.74 -6.12
CA GLU A 676 -8.42 19.14 -4.78
C GLU A 676 -7.88 20.09 -3.69
N GLY A 677 -8.14 21.40 -3.81
CA GLY A 677 -7.60 22.45 -2.93
C GLY A 677 -7.89 22.25 -1.44
N LEU A 678 -9.07 21.73 -1.06
CA LEU A 678 -9.35 21.38 0.33
C LEU A 678 -8.42 20.27 0.83
N SER A 679 -8.21 19.23 0.03
CA SER A 679 -7.35 18.11 0.39
C SER A 679 -5.89 18.56 0.56
N TRP A 680 -5.41 19.46 -0.31
CA TRP A 680 -4.11 20.13 -0.14
C TRP A 680 -3.99 20.90 1.18
N THR A 681 -5.07 21.54 1.61
CA THR A 681 -5.09 22.33 2.85
C THR A 681 -5.06 21.44 4.08
N LEU A 682 -5.89 20.39 4.14
CA LEU A 682 -5.94 19.50 5.30
C LEU A 682 -4.67 18.67 5.46
N GLU A 683 -4.16 18.10 4.37
CA GLU A 683 -2.87 17.38 4.40
C GLU A 683 -1.71 18.36 4.67
N GLY A 684 -1.78 19.60 4.16
CA GLY A 684 -0.83 20.66 4.47
C GLY A 684 -0.75 20.98 5.96
N ALA A 685 -1.88 21.02 6.66
CA ALA A 685 -1.94 21.28 8.09
C ALA A 685 -1.23 20.19 8.92
N LEU A 686 -1.38 18.93 8.52
CA LEU A 686 -0.68 17.80 9.15
C LEU A 686 0.84 17.86 8.89
N ASN A 687 1.23 18.24 7.68
CA ASN A 687 2.64 18.45 7.33
C ASN A 687 3.28 19.61 8.09
N ASP A 688 2.53 20.70 8.28
CA ASP A 688 2.98 21.85 9.07
C ASP A 688 3.12 21.51 10.57
N PHE A 689 2.24 20.65 11.09
CA PHE A 689 2.43 20.07 12.43
C PHE A 689 3.76 19.31 12.52
N GLY A 690 4.07 18.45 11.54
CA GLY A 690 5.36 17.76 11.47
C GLY A 690 6.56 18.72 11.43
N LEU A 691 6.51 19.75 10.58
CA LEU A 691 7.54 20.80 10.53
C LEU A 691 7.73 21.48 11.87
N ALA A 692 6.64 21.90 12.52
CA ALA A 692 6.68 22.61 13.79
C ALA A 692 7.36 21.77 14.87
N GLN A 693 6.98 20.50 14.97
CA GLN A 693 7.54 19.54 15.93
C GLN A 693 9.03 19.29 15.67
N MET A 694 9.42 19.14 14.41
CA MET A 694 10.82 18.94 14.04
C MET A 694 11.68 20.18 14.29
N ALA A 695 11.20 21.38 13.91
CA ALA A 695 11.93 22.61 14.17
C ALA A 695 12.09 22.87 15.68
N GLN A 696 11.07 22.56 16.49
CA GLN A 696 11.19 22.64 17.94
C GLN A 696 12.28 21.71 18.49
N ALA A 697 12.34 20.46 18.00
CA ALA A 697 13.39 19.51 18.39
C ALA A 697 14.78 19.99 17.96
N LEU A 698 14.94 20.44 16.71
CA LEU A 698 16.21 20.98 16.22
C LEU A 698 16.65 22.22 16.99
N ALA A 699 15.73 23.13 17.31
CA ALA A 699 16.02 24.33 18.09
C ALA A 699 16.55 24.04 19.51
N ALA A 700 16.17 22.89 20.09
CA ALA A 700 16.62 22.47 21.41
C ALA A 700 18.04 21.88 21.39
N GLU A 701 18.47 21.36 20.25
CA GLU A 701 19.79 20.72 20.05
C GLU A 701 20.81 21.65 19.38
N GLU A 702 20.33 22.67 18.65
CA GLU A 702 21.13 23.60 17.87
C GLU A 702 22.03 24.49 18.74
N GLN A 703 23.30 24.59 18.33
CA GLN A 703 24.33 25.36 19.02
C GLN A 703 24.48 26.78 18.45
N ASP A 704 24.18 27.00 17.17
CA ASP A 704 24.14 28.35 16.59
C ASP A 704 22.88 29.09 17.08
N PRO A 705 23.02 30.16 17.88
CA PRO A 705 21.87 30.89 18.42
C PRO A 705 20.94 31.47 17.34
N GLN A 706 21.49 31.87 16.18
CA GLN A 706 20.69 32.43 15.09
C GLN A 706 19.87 31.36 14.40
N GLN A 707 20.47 30.21 14.12
CA GLN A 707 19.78 29.05 13.54
C GLN A 707 18.74 28.48 14.53
N ALA A 708 19.08 28.40 15.81
CA ALA A 708 18.16 27.98 16.86
C ALA A 708 16.98 28.95 17.01
N GLN A 709 17.22 30.26 16.91
CA GLN A 709 16.17 31.27 16.90
C GLN A 709 15.27 31.11 15.69
N ARG A 710 15.85 30.93 14.49
CA ARG A 710 15.09 30.69 13.27
C ARG A 710 14.18 29.47 13.39
N TYR A 711 14.69 28.36 13.92
CA TYR A 711 13.88 27.16 14.15
C TYR A 711 12.73 27.40 15.14
N ARG A 712 12.93 28.17 16.21
CA ARG A 712 11.84 28.53 17.14
C ARG A 712 10.76 29.38 16.45
N GLU A 713 11.17 30.38 15.68
CA GLU A 713 10.25 31.26 14.97
C GLU A 713 9.46 30.51 13.89
N GLU A 714 10.11 29.62 13.15
CA GLU A 714 9.47 28.75 12.18
C GLU A 714 8.54 27.73 12.88
N ALA A 715 8.94 27.15 14.03
CA ALA A 715 8.07 26.28 14.82
C ALA A 715 6.78 26.98 15.26
N GLU A 716 6.89 28.19 15.81
CA GLU A 716 5.74 29.00 16.26
C GLU A 716 4.79 29.30 15.07
N TYR A 717 5.34 29.64 13.91
CA TYR A 717 4.55 29.89 12.70
C TYR A 717 3.84 28.63 12.17
N PHE A 718 4.57 27.53 11.99
CA PHE A 718 3.97 26.29 11.46
C PHE A 718 3.00 25.64 12.46
N GLN A 719 3.22 25.80 13.77
CA GLN A 719 2.25 25.37 14.77
C GLN A 719 0.92 26.12 14.63
N ALA A 720 0.97 27.43 14.35
CA ALA A 720 -0.23 28.21 14.07
C ALA A 720 -0.87 27.81 12.73
N ARG A 721 -0.06 27.60 11.68
CA ARG A 721 -0.53 27.20 10.34
C ARG A 721 -1.14 25.79 10.32
N ALA A 722 -0.71 24.90 11.20
CA ALA A 722 -1.30 23.57 11.41
C ALA A 722 -2.77 23.62 11.90
N THR A 723 -3.28 24.80 12.29
CA THR A 723 -4.69 25.03 12.65
C THR A 723 -5.53 25.62 11.51
N ASP A 724 -4.95 25.84 10.33
CA ASP A 724 -5.61 26.51 9.21
C ASP A 724 -6.78 25.70 8.63
N TYR A 725 -6.84 24.40 8.91
CA TYR A 725 -7.99 23.55 8.58
C TYR A 725 -9.34 24.15 9.05
N VAL A 726 -9.34 24.95 10.12
CA VAL A 726 -10.53 25.65 10.63
C VAL A 726 -11.15 26.58 9.58
N ALA A 727 -10.34 27.16 8.68
CA ALA A 727 -10.82 28.02 7.61
C ALA A 727 -11.79 27.29 6.67
N LEU A 728 -11.64 25.98 6.50
CA LEU A 728 -12.48 25.17 5.63
C LEU A 728 -13.62 24.47 6.38
N PHE A 729 -13.75 24.62 7.70
CA PHE A 729 -14.88 24.06 8.44
C PHE A 729 -16.10 24.96 8.34
N ASP A 730 -17.17 24.44 7.73
CA ASP A 730 -18.44 25.14 7.62
C ASP A 730 -19.36 24.78 8.82
N PRO A 731 -19.68 25.73 9.71
CA PRO A 731 -20.52 25.46 10.86
C PRO A 731 -21.98 25.14 10.48
N ALA A 732 -22.47 25.56 9.31
CA ALA A 732 -23.85 25.32 8.86
C ALA A 732 -24.07 23.85 8.45
N THR A 733 -23.09 23.25 7.77
CA THR A 733 -23.14 21.83 7.35
C THR A 733 -22.40 20.90 8.31
N ARG A 734 -21.49 21.43 9.13
CA ARG A 734 -20.60 20.71 10.05
C ARG A 734 -19.65 19.75 9.30
N PHE A 735 -19.22 20.14 8.12
CA PHE A 735 -18.24 19.46 7.28
C PHE A 735 -17.11 20.42 6.86
N PHE A 736 -15.96 19.86 6.50
CA PHE A 736 -14.95 20.60 5.75
C PHE A 736 -15.40 20.76 4.30
N ARG A 737 -15.30 21.98 3.75
CA ARG A 737 -15.78 22.32 2.40
C ARG A 737 -14.82 23.30 1.72
N GLY A 738 -14.61 23.16 0.40
CA GLY A 738 -13.74 24.07 -0.33
C GLY A 738 -14.31 25.49 -0.43
N ARG A 739 -13.40 26.45 -0.46
CA ARG A 739 -13.72 27.88 -0.62
C ARG A 739 -13.17 28.40 -1.94
N THR A 740 -13.89 29.37 -2.51
CA THR A 740 -13.45 30.11 -3.70
C THR A 740 -12.28 31.04 -3.36
N PRO A 741 -11.58 31.59 -4.37
CA PRO A 741 -10.57 32.62 -4.16
C PRO A 741 -11.08 33.85 -3.40
N ALA A 742 -12.39 34.12 -3.47
CA ALA A 742 -13.05 35.23 -2.75
C ALA A 742 -13.55 34.85 -1.34
N GLY A 743 -13.19 33.67 -0.82
CA GLY A 743 -13.55 33.23 0.53
C GLY A 743 -14.96 32.64 0.68
N GLN A 744 -15.73 32.52 -0.40
CA GLN A 744 -17.09 31.98 -0.35
C GLN A 744 -17.09 30.46 -0.44
N TRP A 745 -18.08 29.79 0.16
CA TRP A 745 -18.28 28.35 -0.03
C TRP A 745 -18.56 28.01 -1.50
N GLY A 746 -17.92 26.97 -2.04
CA GLY A 746 -18.09 26.58 -3.45
C GLY A 746 -19.52 26.18 -3.84
N VAL A 747 -20.30 25.70 -2.88
CA VAL A 747 -21.72 25.36 -3.01
C VAL A 747 -22.50 26.04 -1.87
N PRO A 748 -23.78 26.42 -2.03
CA PRO A 748 -24.60 26.83 -0.89
C PRO A 748 -24.83 25.67 0.10
N ALA A 749 -24.90 25.96 1.40
CA ALA A 749 -25.11 24.92 2.43
C ALA A 749 -26.37 24.08 2.20
N SER A 750 -27.45 24.67 1.68
CA SER A 750 -28.71 23.98 1.36
C SER A 750 -28.63 22.98 0.21
N GLY A 751 -27.61 23.09 -0.65
CA GLY A 751 -27.38 22.19 -1.80
C GLY A 751 -26.18 21.26 -1.60
N PHE A 752 -25.61 21.22 -0.38
CA PHE A 752 -24.45 20.39 -0.08
C PHE A 752 -24.89 18.98 0.32
N ASP A 753 -24.44 17.98 -0.45
CA ASP A 753 -24.58 16.57 -0.09
C ASP A 753 -23.19 15.99 0.23
N PRO A 754 -22.95 15.56 1.49
CA PRO A 754 -21.64 15.08 1.91
C PRO A 754 -21.23 13.73 1.29
N ARG A 755 -22.13 13.07 0.57
CA ARG A 755 -21.87 11.80 -0.11
C ARG A 755 -21.22 11.99 -1.47
N VAL A 756 -21.27 13.18 -2.06
CA VAL A 756 -20.70 13.46 -3.37
C VAL A 756 -19.17 13.41 -3.30
N TRP A 757 -18.57 12.56 -4.13
CA TRP A 757 -17.12 12.35 -4.19
C TRP A 757 -16.40 13.35 -5.11
N GLY A 758 -15.11 13.53 -4.88
CA GLY A 758 -14.25 14.30 -5.77
C GLY A 758 -14.37 15.82 -5.62
N GLY A 759 -13.72 16.54 -6.53
CA GLY A 759 -13.65 18.00 -6.57
C GLY A 759 -12.68 18.54 -5.54
N ASP A 760 -13.18 18.76 -4.33
CA ASP A 760 -12.39 19.21 -3.18
C ASP A 760 -11.73 18.04 -2.43
N TYR A 761 -12.28 16.84 -2.56
CA TYR A 761 -11.89 15.62 -1.84
C TYR A 761 -11.15 14.66 -2.77
N THR A 762 -9.89 14.36 -2.48
CA THR A 762 -9.11 13.34 -3.19
C THR A 762 -9.63 11.94 -2.81
N GLU A 763 -10.08 11.17 -3.80
CA GLU A 763 -10.52 9.76 -3.69
C GLU A 763 -11.52 9.46 -2.56
N ALA A 764 -12.32 10.46 -2.18
CA ALA A 764 -13.34 10.30 -1.16
C ALA A 764 -14.41 11.38 -1.29
N ASN A 765 -15.21 11.52 -0.23
CA ASN A 765 -16.21 12.54 -0.06
C ASN A 765 -16.06 13.25 1.31
N ALA A 766 -17.00 14.13 1.62
CA ALA A 766 -16.94 14.91 2.86
C ALA A 766 -17.06 14.07 4.14
N TRP A 767 -17.69 12.89 4.10
CA TRP A 767 -17.78 12.00 5.26
C TRP A 767 -16.42 11.49 5.70
N THR A 768 -15.58 11.07 4.76
CA THR A 768 -14.21 10.63 5.07
C THR A 768 -13.36 11.82 5.55
N PHE A 769 -13.45 12.95 4.84
CA PHE A 769 -12.65 14.14 5.15
C PHE A 769 -13.08 14.86 6.44
N ALA A 770 -14.24 14.54 7.01
CA ALA A 770 -14.71 15.09 8.29
C ALA A 770 -13.76 14.84 9.47
N PHE A 771 -12.78 13.94 9.31
CA PHE A 771 -11.86 13.52 10.35
C PHE A 771 -10.37 13.71 9.99
N THR A 772 -10.03 14.36 8.87
CA THR A 772 -8.64 14.55 8.38
C THR A 772 -7.88 15.64 9.13
N THR A 773 -7.92 15.60 10.46
CA THR A 773 -7.14 16.44 11.37
C THR A 773 -6.71 15.66 12.63
N PRO A 774 -6.16 14.44 12.50
CA PRO A 774 -5.84 13.61 13.66
C PRO A 774 -4.74 14.20 14.56
N HIS A 775 -3.93 15.13 14.03
CA HIS A 775 -2.97 15.90 14.82
C HIS A 775 -3.62 16.86 15.82
N ASP A 776 -4.88 17.24 15.55
CA ASP A 776 -5.65 18.15 16.39
C ASP A 776 -7.08 17.65 16.66
N ALA A 777 -7.21 16.40 17.08
CA ALA A 777 -8.50 15.77 17.36
C ALA A 777 -9.36 16.55 18.38
N ALA A 778 -8.74 17.19 19.39
CA ALA A 778 -9.45 18.02 20.36
C ALA A 778 -9.92 19.36 19.74
N GLY A 779 -9.14 19.95 18.83
CA GLY A 779 -9.56 21.10 18.03
C GLY A 779 -10.76 20.78 17.14
N LEU A 780 -10.74 19.63 16.46
CA LEU A 780 -11.88 19.11 15.68
C LEU A 780 -13.11 18.87 16.57
N ALA A 781 -12.93 18.24 17.74
CA ALA A 781 -14.00 18.07 18.70
C ALA A 781 -14.60 19.43 19.10
N GLY A 782 -13.77 20.44 19.35
CA GLY A 782 -14.22 21.81 19.61
C GLY A 782 -15.09 22.41 18.51
N LEU A 783 -14.73 22.22 17.23
CA LEU A 783 -15.53 22.66 16.09
C LEU A 783 -16.88 21.94 15.99
N LEU A 784 -16.92 20.66 16.39
CA LEU A 784 -18.14 19.86 16.42
C LEU A 784 -18.99 20.11 17.67
N GLY A 785 -18.45 20.74 18.72
CA GLY A 785 -19.17 21.00 19.98
C GLY A 785 -18.84 20.04 21.13
N GLY A 786 -17.68 19.38 21.10
CA GLY A 786 -17.12 18.54 22.17
C GLY A 786 -16.84 17.10 21.75
N GLU A 787 -16.20 16.35 22.65
CA GLU A 787 -15.81 14.95 22.42
C GLU A 787 -17.02 14.04 22.15
N ASP A 788 -18.14 14.24 22.85
CA ASP A 788 -19.39 13.50 22.62
C ASP A 788 -19.96 13.79 21.22
N ALA A 789 -19.81 15.02 20.73
CA ALA A 789 -20.24 15.38 19.38
C ALA A 789 -19.35 14.75 18.31
N LEU A 790 -18.03 14.65 18.56
CA LEU A 790 -17.11 13.89 17.72
C LEU A 790 -17.48 12.39 17.71
N ALA A 791 -17.75 11.79 18.87
CA ALA A 791 -18.18 10.40 18.95
C ALA A 791 -19.49 10.15 18.19
N LYS A 792 -20.49 11.04 18.33
CA LYS A 792 -21.74 10.95 17.59
C LYS A 792 -21.50 11.09 16.08
N ARG A 793 -20.60 11.98 15.67
CA ARG A 793 -20.26 12.17 14.25
C ARG A 793 -19.63 10.90 13.65
N LEU A 794 -18.77 10.22 14.41
CA LEU A 794 -18.25 8.91 14.04
C LEU A 794 -19.38 7.85 14.00
N ASP A 795 -20.32 7.85 14.95
CA ASP A 795 -21.46 6.92 14.91
C ASP A 795 -22.28 7.13 13.63
N ASP A 796 -22.55 8.39 13.27
CA ASP A 796 -23.27 8.74 12.04
C ASP A 796 -22.49 8.27 10.78
N PHE A 797 -21.16 8.39 10.78
CA PHE A 797 -20.28 7.91 9.70
C PHE A 797 -20.37 6.39 9.50
N PHE A 798 -20.25 5.61 10.58
CA PHE A 798 -20.35 4.14 10.51
C PHE A 798 -21.79 3.65 10.28
N ALA A 799 -22.81 4.48 10.54
CA ALA A 799 -24.22 4.13 10.33
C ALA A 799 -24.74 4.51 8.93
N THR A 800 -24.16 5.53 8.29
CA THR A 800 -24.61 6.01 6.97
C THR A 800 -24.03 5.09 5.88
N PRO A 801 -24.83 4.39 5.06
CA PRO A 801 -24.30 3.48 4.04
C PRO A 801 -23.64 4.21 2.86
N GLU A 802 -22.45 3.78 2.44
CA GLU A 802 -21.96 4.02 1.08
C GLU A 802 -22.71 3.09 0.10
N THR A 803 -23.18 3.66 -1.00
CA THR A 803 -24.09 3.01 -1.96
C THR A 803 -23.45 2.83 -3.33
N ALA A 804 -22.38 3.55 -3.63
CA ALA A 804 -21.75 3.63 -4.95
C ALA A 804 -22.75 4.02 -6.07
N GLU A 805 -23.78 4.80 -5.75
CA GLU A 805 -24.75 5.26 -6.75
C GLU A 805 -24.13 6.34 -7.65
N HIS A 806 -24.44 6.28 -8.95
CA HIS A 806 -23.91 7.20 -9.95
C HIS A 806 -24.15 8.68 -9.64
N GLN A 807 -25.23 9.03 -8.94
CA GLN A 807 -25.51 10.41 -8.54
C GLN A 807 -24.49 11.00 -7.54
N PHE A 808 -23.74 10.14 -6.82
CA PHE A 808 -22.70 10.54 -5.87
C PHE A 808 -21.29 10.52 -6.46
N ALA A 809 -21.14 10.16 -7.74
CA ALA A 809 -19.85 10.12 -8.44
C ALA A 809 -19.15 11.49 -8.53
N GLY A 810 -19.91 12.58 -8.39
CA GLY A 810 -19.38 13.94 -8.34
C GLY A 810 -18.47 14.30 -9.50
N SER A 811 -17.26 14.78 -9.21
CA SER A 811 -16.35 15.26 -10.26
C SER A 811 -15.73 14.16 -11.11
N TYR A 812 -15.84 12.89 -10.71
CA TYR A 812 -15.31 11.76 -11.47
C TYR A 812 -16.15 11.43 -12.71
N GLY A 813 -17.40 11.87 -12.76
CA GLY A 813 -18.31 11.63 -13.89
C GLY A 813 -18.82 10.19 -14.05
N GLY A 814 -18.39 9.29 -13.16
CA GLY A 814 -18.82 7.89 -13.09
C GLY A 814 -18.34 7.22 -11.80
N VAL A 815 -18.87 6.04 -11.51
CA VAL A 815 -18.49 5.26 -10.32
C VAL A 815 -17.09 4.70 -10.51
N ILE A 816 -16.15 5.11 -9.66
CA ILE A 816 -14.78 4.58 -9.61
C ILE A 816 -14.71 3.33 -8.72
N HIS A 817 -13.61 2.58 -8.77
CA HIS A 817 -13.51 1.29 -8.07
C HIS A 817 -13.60 1.46 -6.55
N GLU A 818 -13.01 2.52 -6.00
CA GLU A 818 -12.97 2.86 -4.58
C GLU A 818 -14.37 3.05 -3.99
N MET A 819 -15.32 3.60 -4.76
CA MET A 819 -16.73 3.71 -4.35
C MET A 819 -17.38 2.34 -4.25
N THR A 820 -17.13 1.47 -5.23
CA THR A 820 -17.70 0.11 -5.28
C THR A 820 -17.15 -0.74 -4.14
N GLU A 821 -15.85 -0.63 -3.87
CA GLU A 821 -15.17 -1.30 -2.78
C GLU A 821 -15.65 -0.79 -1.42
N ALA A 822 -15.79 0.53 -1.25
CA ALA A 822 -16.31 1.14 -0.02
C ALA A 822 -17.72 0.65 0.32
N ARG A 823 -18.60 0.53 -0.68
CA ARG A 823 -19.94 -0.08 -0.53
C ARG A 823 -19.83 -1.53 -0.06
N ASP A 824 -18.94 -2.33 -0.65
CA ASP A 824 -18.85 -3.77 -0.39
C ASP A 824 -18.09 -4.12 0.91
N VAL A 825 -17.31 -3.18 1.45
CA VAL A 825 -16.82 -3.24 2.84
C VAL A 825 -18.00 -3.30 3.83
N ARG A 826 -19.15 -2.68 3.55
CA ARG A 826 -20.37 -2.71 4.38
C ARG A 826 -20.15 -2.25 5.83
N MET A 827 -19.42 -1.15 6.01
CA MET A 827 -19.18 -0.52 7.33
C MET A 827 -19.64 0.95 7.37
N GLY A 828 -20.76 1.26 6.70
CA GLY A 828 -21.23 2.63 6.54
C GLY A 828 -20.40 3.38 5.49
N MET A 829 -20.01 4.62 5.80
CA MET A 829 -19.09 5.43 4.97
C MET A 829 -17.62 5.03 5.18
N TYR A 830 -17.34 4.06 6.05
CA TYR A 830 -15.97 3.60 6.30
C TYR A 830 -15.44 2.75 5.14
N ALA A 831 -14.79 3.44 4.22
CA ALA A 831 -14.05 2.86 3.11
C ALA A 831 -12.66 2.37 3.59
N HIS A 832 -12.60 1.24 4.31
CA HIS A 832 -11.31 0.62 4.65
C HIS A 832 -10.51 0.19 3.40
N SER A 833 -11.13 0.19 2.23
CA SER A 833 -10.48 -0.02 0.94
C SER A 833 -9.55 1.11 0.52
N ASN A 834 -9.57 2.28 1.18
CA ASN A 834 -8.77 3.45 0.81
C ASN A 834 -8.18 4.20 2.04
N GLN A 835 -6.97 4.73 1.88
CA GLN A 835 -6.08 5.30 2.90
C GLN A 835 -6.66 6.45 3.73
N PRO A 836 -7.41 7.44 3.18
CA PRO A 836 -7.96 8.54 3.97
C PRO A 836 -8.86 8.09 5.12
N SER A 837 -9.37 6.86 5.07
CA SER A 837 -10.23 6.30 6.11
C SER A 837 -9.45 5.66 7.26
N HIS A 838 -8.19 5.28 7.07
CA HIS A 838 -7.48 4.32 7.92
C HIS A 838 -7.33 4.74 9.39
N HIS A 839 -7.25 6.03 9.69
CA HIS A 839 -7.17 6.56 11.05
C HIS A 839 -8.54 6.72 11.72
N ILE A 840 -9.64 6.76 10.97
CA ILE A 840 -10.97 7.15 11.46
C ILE A 840 -11.47 6.29 12.64
N PRO A 841 -11.37 4.94 12.63
CA PRO A 841 -11.78 4.13 13.78
C PRO A 841 -11.07 4.50 15.08
N TRP A 842 -9.85 5.02 14.97
CA TRP A 842 -9.00 5.37 16.10
C TRP A 842 -9.33 6.74 16.69
N MET A 843 -10.09 7.58 15.99
CA MET A 843 -10.58 8.86 16.51
C MET A 843 -11.55 8.71 17.68
N TYR A 844 -12.20 7.55 17.85
CA TYR A 844 -12.97 7.25 19.06
C TYR A 844 -12.12 7.25 20.33
N VAL A 845 -10.81 6.95 20.23
CA VAL A 845 -9.89 7.06 21.36
C VAL A 845 -9.76 8.52 21.81
N ALA A 846 -9.62 9.45 20.86
CA ALA A 846 -9.60 10.89 21.14
C ALA A 846 -10.97 11.40 21.65
N ALA A 847 -12.07 10.77 21.23
CA ALA A 847 -13.42 11.07 21.72
C ALA A 847 -13.77 10.41 23.07
N GLY A 848 -12.82 9.72 23.71
CA GLY A 848 -13.03 9.08 25.02
C GLY A 848 -13.90 7.82 25.00
N GLN A 849 -14.07 7.17 23.84
CA GLN A 849 -14.84 5.94 23.67
C GLN A 849 -14.03 4.80 23.03
N PRO A 850 -12.87 4.41 23.62
CA PRO A 850 -11.94 3.46 23.01
C PRO A 850 -12.55 2.08 22.74
N TRP A 851 -13.60 1.67 23.46
CA TRP A 851 -14.30 0.42 23.21
C TRP A 851 -14.93 0.35 21.81
N LYS A 852 -15.27 1.50 21.19
CA LYS A 852 -15.77 1.53 19.81
C LYS A 852 -14.65 1.25 18.81
N THR A 853 -13.46 1.83 19.00
CA THR A 853 -12.26 1.48 18.24
C THR A 853 -11.97 -0.01 18.32
N GLN A 854 -11.95 -0.57 19.53
CA GLN A 854 -11.67 -1.99 19.80
C GLN A 854 -12.60 -2.92 19.01
N ARG A 855 -13.91 -2.63 19.00
CA ARG A 855 -14.89 -3.42 18.22
C ARG A 855 -14.63 -3.33 16.72
N ILE A 856 -14.44 -2.10 16.20
CA ILE A 856 -14.32 -1.86 14.76
C ILE A 856 -13.03 -2.47 14.20
N THR A 857 -11.88 -2.26 14.84
CA THR A 857 -10.61 -2.78 14.35
C THR A 857 -10.57 -4.31 14.40
N ARG A 858 -11.18 -4.93 15.41
CA ARG A 858 -11.34 -6.39 15.47
C ARG A 858 -12.28 -6.95 14.40
N GLU A 859 -13.31 -6.20 14.02
CA GLU A 859 -14.17 -6.58 12.90
C GLU A 859 -13.41 -6.53 11.57
N VAL A 860 -12.68 -5.45 11.31
CA VAL A 860 -11.86 -5.25 10.12
C VAL A 860 -10.86 -6.40 9.94
N LEU A 861 -10.05 -6.69 10.96
CA LEU A 861 -9.05 -7.77 10.92
C LEU A 861 -9.67 -9.15 10.69
N ARG A 862 -10.91 -9.36 11.15
CA ARG A 862 -11.61 -10.65 11.02
C ARG A 862 -12.11 -10.90 9.59
N ARG A 863 -12.50 -9.87 8.84
CA ARG A 863 -13.26 -10.08 7.59
C ARG A 863 -12.75 -9.38 6.33
N LEU A 864 -11.83 -8.42 6.43
CA LEU A 864 -11.41 -7.63 5.27
C LEU A 864 -10.10 -8.12 4.62
N TYR A 865 -9.32 -8.96 5.30
CA TYR A 865 -8.02 -9.48 4.84
C TYR A 865 -8.06 -10.98 4.48
N LEU A 866 -9.11 -11.40 3.76
CA LEU A 866 -9.41 -12.81 3.46
C LEU A 866 -9.26 -13.14 1.96
N GLY A 867 -9.13 -14.43 1.64
CA GLY A 867 -9.14 -14.96 0.28
C GLY A 867 -7.75 -15.09 -0.36
N SER A 868 -6.71 -15.20 0.45
CA SER A 868 -5.32 -15.34 -0.01
C SER A 868 -5.12 -16.56 -0.91
N GLU A 869 -5.93 -17.61 -0.73
CA GLU A 869 -5.87 -18.89 -1.45
C GLU A 869 -6.25 -18.76 -2.94
N ILE A 870 -6.96 -17.70 -3.30
CA ILE A 870 -7.51 -17.47 -4.64
C ILE A 870 -7.07 -16.13 -5.23
N GLY A 871 -5.91 -15.63 -4.81
CA GLY A 871 -5.33 -14.40 -5.32
C GLY A 871 -5.97 -13.10 -4.80
N GLN A 872 -6.90 -13.15 -3.84
CA GLN A 872 -7.46 -11.96 -3.18
C GLN A 872 -6.57 -11.54 -2.00
N GLY A 873 -7.14 -10.99 -0.92
CA GLY A 873 -6.44 -10.77 0.34
C GLY A 873 -6.59 -9.36 0.92
N TYR A 874 -7.09 -8.40 0.15
CA TYR A 874 -7.30 -7.01 0.59
C TYR A 874 -8.70 -6.50 0.20
N PRO A 875 -9.27 -5.52 0.93
CA PRO A 875 -10.55 -4.90 0.62
C PRO A 875 -10.50 -3.85 -0.50
N GLY A 876 -9.31 -3.38 -0.87
CA GLY A 876 -9.02 -2.37 -1.90
C GLY A 876 -7.52 -2.42 -2.24
N ASP A 877 -6.94 -1.33 -2.71
CA ASP A 877 -5.52 -1.26 -3.07
C ASP A 877 -4.58 -1.42 -1.87
N GLU A 878 -3.42 -2.05 -2.09
CA GLU A 878 -2.44 -2.34 -1.02
C GLU A 878 -1.54 -1.13 -0.70
N ASP A 879 -1.24 -0.34 -1.74
CA ASP A 879 -0.47 0.91 -1.76
C ASP A 879 0.86 0.87 -0.99
N ASN A 880 1.79 0.10 -1.56
CA ASN A 880 3.21 0.10 -1.22
C ASN A 880 3.49 -0.15 0.28
N GLY A 881 2.74 -1.07 0.87
CA GLY A 881 2.89 -1.45 2.27
C GLY A 881 2.00 -0.70 3.25
N GLU A 882 1.24 0.32 2.82
CA GLU A 882 0.41 1.13 3.74
C GLU A 882 -0.68 0.27 4.39
N MET A 883 -1.52 -0.39 3.59
CA MET A 883 -2.63 -1.20 4.14
C MET A 883 -2.08 -2.42 4.88
N SER A 884 -0.96 -2.96 4.43
CA SER A 884 -0.24 -4.03 5.14
C SER A 884 0.28 -3.58 6.51
N ALA A 885 0.87 -2.38 6.62
CA ALA A 885 1.32 -1.81 7.89
C ALA A 885 0.16 -1.49 8.83
N TRP A 886 -0.99 -1.05 8.29
CA TRP A 886 -2.22 -0.89 9.08
C TRP A 886 -2.60 -2.19 9.78
N TYR A 887 -2.61 -3.32 9.06
CA TYR A 887 -2.89 -4.63 9.65
C TYR A 887 -1.91 -4.98 10.77
N LEU A 888 -0.60 -4.76 10.55
CA LEU A 888 0.45 -5.07 11.51
C LEU A 888 0.31 -4.27 12.82
N PHE A 889 -0.01 -2.98 12.71
CA PHE A 889 -0.31 -2.16 13.88
C PHE A 889 -1.61 -2.61 14.58
N ALA A 890 -2.68 -2.79 13.82
CA ALA A 890 -3.98 -3.17 14.37
C ALA A 890 -3.93 -4.53 15.09
N MET A 891 -3.18 -5.52 14.58
CA MET A 891 -3.06 -6.82 15.25
C MET A 891 -2.32 -6.75 16.60
N LEU A 892 -1.42 -5.77 16.77
CA LEU A 892 -0.76 -5.48 18.04
C LEU A 892 -1.66 -4.65 18.97
N GLY A 893 -2.79 -4.16 18.47
CA GLY A 893 -3.66 -3.24 19.19
C GLY A 893 -3.08 -1.83 19.30
N LEU A 894 -2.25 -1.40 18.35
CA LEU A 894 -1.60 -0.09 18.32
C LEU A 894 -1.95 0.65 17.03
N TYR A 895 -1.85 1.98 17.01
CA TYR A 895 -1.92 2.78 15.78
C TYR A 895 -1.23 4.14 15.93
N PRO A 896 -0.45 4.61 14.94
CA PRO A 896 0.24 5.91 14.97
C PRO A 896 -0.72 7.06 14.58
N LEU A 897 -1.71 7.37 15.44
CA LEU A 897 -2.77 8.34 15.10
C LEU A 897 -2.25 9.76 14.83
N ARG A 898 -1.37 10.28 15.70
CA ARG A 898 -0.82 11.63 15.59
C ARG A 898 0.58 11.60 14.98
N MET A 899 0.63 11.39 13.67
CA MET A 899 1.88 11.42 12.91
C MET A 899 2.62 12.75 13.08
N GLY A 900 3.95 12.69 13.25
CA GLY A 900 4.77 13.84 13.64
C GLY A 900 4.87 14.01 15.16
N ALA A 901 4.35 13.06 15.93
CA ALA A 901 4.58 12.94 17.37
C ALA A 901 4.91 11.48 17.74
N PRO A 902 5.80 11.24 18.71
CA PRO A 902 6.28 9.90 19.04
C PRO A 902 5.28 9.15 19.94
N GLU A 903 4.06 8.93 19.47
CA GLU A 903 2.95 8.32 20.23
C GLU A 903 2.13 7.33 19.40
N TYR A 904 1.51 6.37 20.09
CA TYR A 904 0.58 5.41 19.51
C TYR A 904 -0.69 5.34 20.36
N VAL A 905 -1.86 5.28 19.72
CA VAL A 905 -3.12 4.98 20.41
C VAL A 905 -3.33 3.47 20.51
N ILE A 906 -4.12 3.05 21.48
CA ILE A 906 -4.33 1.64 21.83
C ILE A 906 -5.75 1.21 21.45
N GLY A 907 -5.82 0.10 20.72
CA GLY A 907 -7.04 -0.56 20.27
C GLY A 907 -7.22 -1.89 20.97
N SER A 908 -7.47 -2.96 20.19
CA SER A 908 -7.59 -4.32 20.69
C SER A 908 -6.62 -5.23 19.95
N PRO A 909 -5.67 -5.91 20.65
CA PRO A 909 -4.78 -6.89 20.02
C PRO A 909 -5.57 -8.06 19.43
N ALA A 910 -5.08 -8.67 18.36
CA ALA A 910 -5.76 -9.74 17.63
C ALA A 910 -5.43 -11.15 18.12
N PHE A 911 -4.22 -11.35 18.66
CA PHE A 911 -3.71 -12.67 19.04
C PHE A 911 -3.50 -12.78 20.56
N PRO A 912 -3.63 -13.99 21.14
CA PRO A 912 -3.28 -14.24 22.55
C PRO A 912 -1.88 -13.76 22.92
N ARG A 913 -0.93 -13.86 22.00
CA ARG A 913 0.43 -13.36 22.18
C ARG A 913 1.06 -12.99 20.84
N ALA A 914 1.69 -11.83 20.78
CA ALA A 914 2.55 -11.40 19.68
C ALA A 914 3.89 -10.90 20.25
N GLU A 915 4.99 -11.21 19.56
CA GLU A 915 6.31 -10.70 19.83
C GLU A 915 6.85 -10.00 18.58
N VAL A 916 7.46 -8.84 18.77
CA VAL A 916 8.17 -8.09 17.74
C VAL A 916 9.60 -7.86 18.20
N ASP A 917 10.58 -8.36 17.44
CA ASP A 917 11.99 -8.00 17.58
C ASP A 917 12.21 -6.59 17.04
N LEU A 918 12.71 -5.70 17.90
CA LEU A 918 12.91 -4.28 17.59
C LEU A 918 14.28 -4.00 16.95
N GLY A 919 15.08 -5.05 16.70
CA GLY A 919 16.40 -4.96 16.05
C GLY A 919 17.53 -4.53 16.98
N ASN A 920 17.23 -4.02 18.18
CA ASN A 920 18.20 -3.63 19.21
C ASN A 920 18.47 -4.74 20.25
N GLY A 921 18.10 -5.99 19.93
CA GLY A 921 18.18 -7.15 20.84
C GLY A 921 17.08 -7.17 21.89
N ARG A 922 16.10 -6.26 21.82
CA ARG A 922 14.93 -6.20 22.71
C ARG A 922 13.65 -6.48 21.94
N LYS A 923 12.58 -6.77 22.68
CA LYS A 923 11.29 -7.17 22.12
C LYS A 923 10.15 -6.34 22.68
N LEU A 924 9.21 -6.00 21.82
CA LEU A 924 7.86 -5.65 22.23
C LEU A 924 7.04 -6.94 22.32
N VAL A 925 6.51 -7.22 23.51
CA VAL A 925 5.67 -8.39 23.79
C VAL A 925 4.26 -7.92 24.09
N VAL A 926 3.30 -8.35 23.28
CA VAL A 926 1.87 -8.10 23.47
C VAL A 926 1.20 -9.39 23.93
N ILE A 927 0.60 -9.39 25.12
CA ILE A 927 -0.12 -10.53 25.70
C ILE A 927 -1.57 -10.12 25.87
N ALA A 928 -2.51 -10.88 25.29
CA ALA A 928 -3.93 -10.63 25.38
C ALA A 928 -4.65 -11.78 26.10
N ARG A 929 -4.77 -11.66 27.42
CA ARG A 929 -5.45 -12.68 28.25
C ARG A 929 -6.94 -12.73 27.92
N ASN A 930 -7.47 -13.95 27.83
CA ASN A 930 -8.86 -14.23 27.45
C ASN A 930 -9.25 -13.75 26.05
N ASN A 931 -8.29 -13.43 25.16
CA ASN A 931 -8.60 -12.99 23.81
C ASN A 931 -9.37 -14.05 23.01
N SER A 932 -10.44 -13.64 22.31
CA SER A 932 -11.22 -14.51 21.44
C SER A 932 -12.01 -13.68 20.42
N ALA A 933 -12.79 -14.33 19.56
CA ALA A 933 -13.72 -13.64 18.67
C ALA A 933 -14.82 -12.85 19.43
N ARG A 934 -15.14 -13.24 20.67
CA ARG A 934 -16.10 -12.52 21.53
C ARG A 934 -15.44 -11.51 22.46
N ASN A 935 -14.25 -11.83 22.97
CA ASN A 935 -13.55 -11.00 23.95
C ASN A 935 -12.67 -9.97 23.25
N VAL A 936 -13.30 -8.92 22.75
CA VAL A 936 -12.66 -7.84 21.98
C VAL A 936 -12.40 -6.58 22.80
N TYR A 937 -12.93 -6.46 24.01
CA TYR A 937 -12.85 -5.23 24.80
C TYR A 937 -11.76 -5.31 25.86
N VAL A 938 -10.92 -4.27 25.93
CA VAL A 938 -9.88 -4.15 26.96
C VAL A 938 -10.54 -3.84 28.30
N GLN A 939 -10.28 -4.67 29.31
CA GLN A 939 -10.74 -4.50 30.69
C GLN A 939 -9.67 -3.82 31.54
N SER A 940 -8.40 -4.15 31.29
CA SER A 940 -7.23 -3.52 31.91
C SER A 940 -5.98 -3.76 31.07
N LEU A 941 -4.98 -2.90 31.22
CA LEU A 941 -3.65 -3.04 30.63
C LEU A 941 -2.57 -2.83 31.71
N THR A 942 -1.50 -3.62 31.65
CA THR A 942 -0.25 -3.28 32.32
C THR A 942 0.88 -3.08 31.31
N LEU A 943 1.73 -2.08 31.55
CA LEU A 943 3.01 -1.88 30.88
C LEU A 943 4.13 -2.28 31.85
N ASP A 944 4.88 -3.32 31.51
CA ASP A 944 5.93 -3.91 32.35
C ASP A 944 5.46 -4.19 33.79
N GLY A 945 4.27 -4.78 33.90
CA GLY A 945 3.64 -5.14 35.19
C GLY A 945 3.03 -3.96 35.96
N LYS A 946 3.15 -2.72 35.47
CA LYS A 946 2.53 -1.54 36.10
C LYS A 946 1.18 -1.22 35.46
N PRO A 947 0.14 -0.90 36.24
CA PRO A 947 -1.15 -0.50 35.69
C PRO A 947 -1.03 0.67 34.71
N TRP A 948 -1.66 0.53 33.54
CA TRP A 948 -1.72 1.56 32.51
C TRP A 948 -3.17 1.87 32.17
N ASN A 949 -3.59 3.10 32.44
CA ASN A 949 -4.98 3.54 32.29
C ASN A 949 -5.17 4.59 31.19
N LYS A 950 -4.17 4.77 30.31
CA LYS A 950 -4.26 5.66 29.15
C LYS A 950 -4.51 4.82 27.90
N ALA A 951 -5.38 5.26 27.00
CA ALA A 951 -5.64 4.57 25.73
C ALA A 951 -4.58 4.92 24.65
N TRP A 952 -3.37 5.27 25.08
CA TRP A 952 -2.24 5.63 24.24
C TRP A 952 -0.93 5.42 25.02
N LEU A 953 0.20 5.39 24.32
CA LEU A 953 1.55 5.28 24.84
C LEU A 953 2.54 6.09 24.00
N ARG A 954 3.71 6.40 24.53
CA ARG A 954 4.80 7.04 23.77
C ARG A 954 5.67 5.98 23.12
N HIS A 955 6.33 6.33 22.03
CA HIS A 955 7.29 5.46 21.36
C HIS A 955 8.40 4.99 22.31
N GLN A 956 8.96 5.89 23.13
CA GLN A 956 9.96 5.54 24.15
C GLN A 956 9.46 4.56 25.22
N ASP A 957 8.14 4.40 25.39
CA ASP A 957 7.58 3.44 26.35
C ASP A 957 7.67 1.99 25.81
N ILE A 958 7.95 1.79 24.51
CA ILE A 958 7.98 0.47 23.85
C ILE A 958 9.23 0.19 22.99
N ALA A 959 9.90 1.23 22.48
CA ALA A 959 11.00 1.11 21.51
C ALA A 959 12.26 0.46 22.09
N ASP A 960 12.44 0.55 23.41
CA ASP A 960 13.50 -0.13 24.16
C ASP A 960 13.02 -1.45 24.78
N GLY A 961 12.05 -2.10 24.15
CA GLY A 961 11.43 -3.33 24.62
C GLY A 961 10.48 -3.11 25.80
N ALA A 962 9.33 -3.78 25.73
CA ALA A 962 8.27 -3.66 26.72
C ALA A 962 7.34 -4.88 26.69
N THR A 963 6.65 -5.13 27.78
CA THR A 963 5.51 -6.06 27.83
C THR A 963 4.21 -5.30 28.04
N LEU A 964 3.33 -5.36 27.04
CA LEU A 964 1.95 -4.90 27.10
C LEU A 964 1.05 -6.10 27.40
N GLU A 965 0.49 -6.15 28.60
CA GLU A 965 -0.39 -7.24 29.02
C GLU A 965 -1.83 -6.76 29.21
N PHE A 966 -2.69 -7.17 28.29
CA PHE A 966 -4.12 -6.86 28.24
C PHE A 966 -4.93 -7.97 28.91
N VAL A 967 -5.97 -7.57 29.65
CA VAL A 967 -7.07 -8.46 30.03
C VAL A 967 -8.26 -8.12 29.16
N MET A 968 -8.73 -9.08 28.37
CA MET A 968 -9.84 -8.92 27.44
C MET A 968 -11.17 -9.41 28.05
N GLY A 969 -12.28 -8.85 27.58
CA GLY A 969 -13.64 -9.22 27.98
C GLY A 969 -14.65 -9.02 26.86
N GLU A 970 -15.83 -9.62 27.02
CA GLU A 970 -16.92 -9.62 26.03
C GLU A 970 -17.79 -8.35 26.03
N THR A 971 -17.76 -7.57 27.11
CA THR A 971 -18.50 -6.30 27.22
C THR A 971 -17.57 -5.09 27.28
N PRO A 972 -17.97 -3.92 26.72
CA PRO A 972 -17.23 -2.68 26.87
C PRO A 972 -16.91 -2.35 28.33
N SER A 973 -15.70 -1.85 28.57
CA SER A 973 -15.28 -1.31 29.88
C SER A 973 -15.07 0.21 29.80
N ARG A 974 -14.84 0.86 30.95
CA ARG A 974 -14.44 2.28 31.03
C ARG A 974 -12.92 2.49 31.01
N TRP A 975 -12.15 1.46 30.68
CA TRP A 975 -10.69 1.58 30.59
C TRP A 975 -10.31 2.61 29.51
N GLY A 976 -9.38 3.51 29.84
CA GLY A 976 -8.86 4.49 28.88
C GLY A 976 -9.82 5.62 28.47
N SER A 977 -10.97 5.78 29.14
CA SER A 977 -12.02 6.74 28.74
C SER A 977 -12.04 8.05 29.53
N GLY A 978 -11.20 8.20 30.56
CA GLY A 978 -11.17 9.41 31.39
C GLY A 978 -10.45 10.57 30.68
N ALA A 979 -10.73 11.82 31.07
CA ALA A 979 -10.10 13.00 30.45
C ALA A 979 -8.56 12.98 30.49
N ALA A 980 -7.96 12.47 31.56
CA ALA A 980 -6.49 12.33 31.68
C ALA A 980 -5.92 11.10 30.93
N ALA A 981 -6.79 10.26 30.37
CA ALA A 981 -6.45 9.06 29.61
C ALA A 981 -6.50 9.26 28.09
N LEU A 982 -7.03 10.40 27.62
CA LEU A 982 -7.11 10.77 26.22
C LEU A 982 -5.71 11.07 25.65
N PRO A 983 -5.48 10.77 24.36
CA PRO A 983 -4.25 11.15 23.68
C PRO A 983 -4.09 12.67 23.63
N PRO A 984 -2.86 13.19 23.63
CA PRO A 984 -2.62 14.61 23.43
C PRO A 984 -3.08 15.07 22.04
N SER A 985 -3.29 16.38 21.92
CA SER A 985 -3.76 17.07 20.71
C SER A 985 -3.02 18.40 20.61
N LEU A 986 -2.85 18.93 19.39
CA LEU A 986 -2.24 20.25 19.18
C LEU A 986 -2.96 21.35 19.97
N THR A 987 -4.28 21.39 19.87
CA THR A 987 -5.16 22.24 20.69
C THR A 987 -5.47 21.52 22.01
N PRO A 988 -5.31 22.19 23.16
CA PRO A 988 -5.73 21.61 24.44
C PRO A 988 -7.25 21.33 24.46
N PRO A 989 -7.72 20.22 25.08
CA PRO A 989 -9.14 19.95 25.24
C PRO A 989 -9.91 21.13 25.85
N GLY A 990 -11.09 21.42 25.31
CA GLY A 990 -11.93 22.55 25.71
C GLY A 990 -11.45 23.94 25.26
N SER A 991 -10.37 24.03 24.49
CA SER A 991 -9.88 25.29 23.91
C SER A 991 -10.21 25.39 22.41
N ALA A 992 -10.29 26.62 21.89
CA ALA A 992 -10.34 26.86 20.46
C ALA A 992 -8.93 26.75 19.83
N PRO A 993 -8.81 26.24 18.60
CA PRO A 993 -7.54 26.26 17.87
C PRO A 993 -6.97 27.68 17.78
N ARG A 994 -5.65 27.82 17.90
CA ARG A 994 -4.96 29.13 17.87
C ARG A 994 -4.14 29.26 16.60
N GLY A 995 -4.34 30.36 15.90
CA GLY A 995 -3.64 30.67 14.66
C GLY A 995 -2.99 32.05 14.68
N LEU A 996 -2.44 32.39 13.52
CA LEU A 996 -1.96 33.71 13.19
C LEU A 996 -2.85 34.26 12.07
N GLN A 997 -3.25 35.52 12.20
CA GLN A 997 -4.05 36.24 11.21
C GLN A 997 -3.25 37.42 10.67
N ASP A 998 -3.14 37.53 9.35
CA ASP A 998 -2.64 38.74 8.70
C ASP A 998 -3.62 39.90 8.88
N VAL A 999 -3.09 41.05 9.29
CA VAL A 999 -3.86 42.27 9.52
C VAL A 999 -3.59 43.33 8.47
N VAL A 1000 -2.67 43.08 7.53
CA VAL A 1000 -2.22 44.05 6.52
C VAL A 1000 -3.03 43.99 5.24
N SER A 1001 -3.62 42.84 4.91
CA SER A 1001 -4.65 42.70 3.86
C SER A 1001 -5.84 43.66 4.04
N GLN A 1002 -6.04 44.22 5.25
CA GLN A 1002 -7.04 45.25 5.57
C GLN A 1002 -6.41 46.63 5.87
N ALA A 1003 -5.16 46.86 5.50
CA ALA A 1003 -4.49 48.13 5.71
C ALA A 1003 -5.22 49.26 4.97
N VAL A 1004 -5.36 50.40 5.65
CA VAL A 1004 -6.00 51.61 5.11
C VAL A 1004 -5.09 52.28 4.06
N ALA A 1005 -3.78 52.15 4.22
CA ALA A 1005 -2.81 52.64 3.26
C ALA A 1005 -1.50 51.87 3.40
N VAL A 1006 -0.87 51.61 2.25
CA VAL A 1006 0.50 51.10 2.16
C VAL A 1006 1.30 52.03 1.25
N SER A 1007 2.44 52.49 1.74
CA SER A 1007 3.29 53.44 1.00
C SER A 1007 4.75 53.03 1.02
N LEU A 1008 5.43 53.25 -0.11
CA LEU A 1008 6.86 53.07 -0.29
C LEU A 1008 7.51 54.45 -0.31
N ASN A 1009 8.39 54.73 0.66
CA ASN A 1009 9.05 56.03 0.83
C ASN A 1009 8.05 57.20 0.82
N GLY A 1010 6.88 56.98 1.44
CA GLY A 1010 5.77 57.94 1.50
C GLY A 1010 4.90 58.05 0.23
N GLN A 1011 5.14 57.23 -0.81
CA GLN A 1011 4.35 57.20 -2.05
C GLN A 1011 3.41 55.99 -2.09
N PRO A 1012 2.15 56.11 -2.55
CA PRO A 1012 1.17 55.01 -2.57
C PRO A 1012 1.41 54.03 -3.75
N LYS A 1013 2.58 53.38 -3.78
CA LYS A 1013 3.02 52.47 -4.85
C LYS A 1013 3.37 51.05 -4.38
N ALA A 1014 2.76 50.58 -3.29
CA ALA A 1014 3.17 49.36 -2.60
C ALA A 1014 2.05 48.35 -2.34
N ALA A 1015 0.99 48.36 -3.16
CA ALA A 1015 -0.11 47.39 -3.04
C ALA A 1015 0.32 45.95 -3.34
N ALA A 1016 1.29 45.74 -4.25
CA ALA A 1016 1.85 44.43 -4.59
C ALA A 1016 2.81 43.86 -3.51
N LEU A 1017 2.74 44.35 -2.27
CA LEU A 1017 3.44 43.80 -1.11
C LEU A 1017 2.44 43.26 -0.08
N ILE A 1018 1.14 43.41 -0.34
CA ILE A 1018 0.04 43.14 0.59
C ILE A 1018 -1.19 42.55 -0.14
N ASP A 1019 -0.98 41.95 -1.33
CA ASP A 1019 -2.03 41.43 -2.22
C ASP A 1019 -2.22 39.91 -2.13
N ASP A 1020 -1.58 39.25 -1.17
CA ASP A 1020 -1.62 37.80 -0.94
C ASP A 1020 -1.23 36.98 -2.19
N ASP A 1021 -0.22 37.43 -2.93
CA ASP A 1021 0.21 36.80 -4.19
C ASP A 1021 1.73 36.84 -4.40
N ALA A 1022 2.38 35.70 -4.20
CA ALA A 1022 3.83 35.54 -4.39
C ALA A 1022 4.28 35.61 -5.87
N THR A 1023 3.34 35.80 -6.81
CA THR A 1023 3.64 36.00 -8.24
C THR A 1023 3.78 37.47 -8.61
N THR A 1024 3.30 38.40 -7.78
CA THR A 1024 3.57 39.84 -7.89
C THR A 1024 4.81 40.18 -7.06
N ALA A 1025 5.44 41.32 -7.37
CA ALA A 1025 6.61 41.79 -6.64
C ALA A 1025 6.86 43.28 -6.84
N LEU A 1026 7.55 43.88 -5.88
CA LEU A 1026 8.03 45.26 -5.95
C LEU A 1026 9.52 45.35 -5.64
N SER A 1027 10.26 46.04 -6.51
CA SER A 1027 11.67 46.36 -6.27
C SER A 1027 11.82 47.53 -5.31
N LEU A 1028 12.53 47.30 -4.23
CA LEU A 1028 12.83 48.24 -3.15
C LEU A 1028 14.30 48.68 -3.26
N SER A 1029 14.52 49.99 -3.27
CA SER A 1029 15.88 50.54 -3.22
C SER A 1029 16.53 50.28 -1.85
N ALA A 1030 17.85 50.38 -1.80
CA ALA A 1030 18.58 50.46 -0.54
C ALA A 1030 17.96 51.54 0.38
N GLY A 1031 17.81 51.24 1.66
CA GLY A 1031 17.22 52.20 2.61
C GLY A 1031 15.71 52.44 2.45
N ALA A 1032 15.02 51.70 1.58
CA ALA A 1032 13.58 51.88 1.38
C ALA A 1032 12.79 51.63 2.68
N SER A 1033 11.72 52.40 2.84
CA SER A 1033 10.75 52.28 3.93
C SER A 1033 9.38 51.93 3.38
N VAL A 1034 8.79 50.86 3.90
CA VAL A 1034 7.41 50.46 3.63
C VAL A 1034 6.58 50.77 4.87
N ASP A 1035 5.68 51.74 4.74
CA ASP A 1035 4.79 52.17 5.82
C ASP A 1035 3.42 51.50 5.63
N LEU A 1036 2.99 50.75 6.65
CA LEU A 1036 1.73 50.01 6.72
C LEU A 1036 0.82 50.70 7.73
N ARG A 1037 -0.31 51.26 7.28
CA ARG A 1037 -1.28 51.93 8.16
C ARG A 1037 -2.51 51.06 8.35
N LEU A 1038 -2.80 50.71 9.60
CA LEU A 1038 -3.95 49.89 9.98
C LEU A 1038 -5.13 50.76 10.39
N ALA A 1039 -6.35 50.22 10.27
CA ALA A 1039 -7.58 50.93 10.66
C ALA A 1039 -7.66 51.17 12.17
N THR A 1040 -7.14 50.22 12.96
CA THR A 1040 -7.11 50.30 14.43
C THR A 1040 -5.74 49.88 14.96
N PRO A 1041 -5.31 50.41 16.12
CA PRO A 1041 -4.09 49.95 16.77
C PRO A 1041 -4.14 48.44 17.02
N THR A 1042 -3.22 47.71 16.38
CA THR A 1042 -3.21 46.25 16.38
C THR A 1042 -1.90 45.74 16.94
N ARG A 1043 -1.92 44.66 17.71
CA ARG A 1043 -0.71 44.04 18.30
C ARG A 1043 -0.24 42.86 17.45
N ALA A 1044 0.55 43.15 16.43
CA ALA A 1044 1.27 42.12 15.69
C ALA A 1044 2.32 41.47 16.62
N THR A 1045 2.49 40.16 16.49
CA THR A 1045 3.51 39.39 17.24
C THR A 1045 4.52 38.72 16.33
N HIS A 1046 4.14 38.52 15.07
CA HIS A 1046 5.00 37.97 14.03
C HIS A 1046 4.84 38.82 12.78
N TYR A 1047 5.76 38.67 11.85
CA TYR A 1047 5.64 39.16 10.49
C TYR A 1047 6.30 38.16 9.54
N THR A 1048 5.88 38.17 8.29
CA THR A 1048 6.53 37.39 7.23
C THR A 1048 7.10 38.34 6.19
N LEU A 1049 8.16 37.89 5.52
CA LEU A 1049 8.65 38.52 4.31
C LEU A 1049 8.77 37.44 3.23
N THR A 1050 8.32 37.75 2.02
CA THR A 1050 8.51 36.87 0.86
C THR A 1050 9.42 37.56 -0.15
N ASN A 1051 10.55 36.92 -0.51
CA ASN A 1051 11.40 37.45 -1.59
C ASN A 1051 10.80 37.11 -2.96
N ALA A 1052 11.21 37.83 -4.01
CA ALA A 1052 10.66 37.64 -5.35
C ALA A 1052 11.41 36.57 -6.17
N ASP A 1053 12.39 36.98 -6.96
CA ASP A 1053 12.87 36.23 -8.14
C ASP A 1053 14.19 35.47 -7.93
N ARG A 1054 14.88 35.68 -6.80
CA ARG A 1054 16.19 35.08 -6.53
C ARG A 1054 16.47 34.87 -5.04
N ALA A 1055 17.36 33.95 -4.73
CA ALA A 1055 17.93 33.81 -3.39
C ALA A 1055 18.59 35.14 -2.94
N LEU A 1056 18.49 35.43 -1.64
CA LEU A 1056 19.03 36.64 -1.02
C LEU A 1056 19.99 36.27 0.11
N SER A 1057 20.99 37.11 0.36
CA SER A 1057 21.89 36.97 1.50
C SER A 1057 22.26 38.35 2.05
N GLY A 1058 22.53 38.43 3.35
CA GLY A 1058 22.97 39.68 3.98
C GLY A 1058 21.86 40.71 4.19
N LEU A 1059 20.57 40.35 4.04
CA LEU A 1059 19.47 41.30 4.17
C LEU A 1059 19.32 41.76 5.62
N ALA A 1060 19.13 43.06 5.83
CA ALA A 1060 18.96 43.67 7.14
C ALA A 1060 17.84 44.71 7.12
N TRP A 1061 17.08 44.80 8.22
CA TRP A 1061 15.95 45.71 8.34
C TRP A 1061 15.62 46.03 9.80
N THR A 1062 14.92 47.14 9.99
CA THR A 1062 14.26 47.53 11.24
C THR A 1062 12.74 47.48 11.04
N LEU A 1063 12.02 46.89 11.99
CA LEU A 1063 10.57 47.01 12.10
C LEU A 1063 10.24 48.01 13.22
N GLU A 1064 9.43 49.02 12.91
CA GLU A 1064 9.04 50.09 13.82
C GLU A 1064 7.51 50.20 13.93
N GLY A 1065 7.00 50.69 15.06
CA GLY A 1065 5.58 50.93 15.31
C GLY A 1065 5.29 52.33 15.84
N ARG A 1066 4.11 52.89 15.53
CA ARG A 1066 3.66 54.21 15.99
C ARG A 1066 2.14 54.31 16.13
N ASN A 1067 1.69 55.16 17.06
CA ASN A 1067 0.31 55.63 17.16
C ASN A 1067 0.22 57.14 16.87
N GLY A 1068 -0.72 57.56 16.02
CA GLY A 1068 -0.91 58.97 15.65
C GLY A 1068 0.36 59.63 15.08
N ASP A 1069 0.61 60.88 15.47
CA ASP A 1069 1.82 61.64 15.10
C ASP A 1069 3.00 61.43 16.06
N GLY A 1070 2.98 60.34 16.85
CA GLY A 1070 4.05 60.02 17.80
C GLY A 1070 5.42 59.75 17.16
N ALA A 1071 6.42 59.43 17.99
CA ALA A 1071 7.68 58.91 17.49
C ALA A 1071 7.55 57.44 17.06
N TRP A 1072 8.35 57.01 16.08
CA TRP A 1072 8.51 55.60 15.75
C TRP A 1072 9.25 54.88 16.87
N THR A 1073 8.72 53.74 17.30
CA THR A 1073 9.32 52.86 18.30
C THR A 1073 9.86 51.62 17.60
N MET A 1074 11.15 51.30 17.79
CA MET A 1074 11.73 50.07 17.24
C MET A 1074 11.13 48.84 17.94
N LEU A 1075 10.58 47.91 17.16
CA LEU A 1075 9.93 46.70 17.63
C LEU A 1075 10.79 45.46 17.41
N ASP A 1076 11.52 45.44 16.30
CA ASP A 1076 12.44 44.38 15.94
C ASP A 1076 13.55 44.91 15.02
N GLN A 1077 14.71 44.25 15.04
CA GLN A 1077 15.83 44.54 14.13
C GLN A 1077 16.49 43.23 13.73
N ARG A 1078 16.67 43.04 12.42
CA ARG A 1078 17.30 41.83 11.86
C ARG A 1078 18.49 42.23 11.01
N GLY A 1079 19.58 41.47 11.17
CA GLY A 1079 20.79 41.60 10.35
C GLY A 1079 21.15 40.28 9.68
N ALA A 1080 21.87 40.37 8.56
CA ALA A 1080 22.47 39.25 7.84
C ALA A 1080 21.53 38.08 7.48
N GLN A 1081 20.25 38.36 7.23
CA GLN A 1081 19.26 37.33 6.91
C GLN A 1081 19.42 36.83 5.47
N ALA A 1082 19.14 35.55 5.26
CA ALA A 1082 19.20 34.89 3.96
C ALA A 1082 17.85 34.27 3.55
N PHE A 1083 17.59 34.27 2.26
CA PHE A 1083 16.48 33.53 1.63
C PHE A 1083 17.13 32.56 0.66
N ALA A 1084 17.03 31.27 0.95
CA ALA A 1084 17.74 30.23 0.21
C ALA A 1084 17.18 30.02 -1.20
N TRP A 1085 15.89 30.32 -1.40
CA TRP A 1085 15.18 30.11 -2.65
C TRP A 1085 14.44 31.37 -3.09
N ALA A 1086 14.16 31.49 -4.39
CA ALA A 1086 13.24 32.49 -4.92
C ALA A 1086 11.80 32.20 -4.45
N ARG A 1087 10.95 33.23 -4.30
CA ARG A 1087 9.56 33.12 -3.85
C ARG A 1087 9.40 32.33 -2.56
N GLN A 1088 10.31 32.56 -1.63
CA GLN A 1088 10.33 31.95 -0.31
C GLN A 1088 9.72 32.91 0.72
N LEU A 1089 8.67 32.45 1.40
CA LEU A 1089 8.15 33.08 2.61
C LEU A 1089 9.05 32.73 3.81
N ARG A 1090 9.44 33.73 4.60
CA ARG A 1090 10.11 33.51 5.89
C ARG A 1090 9.34 34.19 7.04
N PRO A 1091 9.00 33.46 8.12
CA PRO A 1091 8.38 34.04 9.30
C PRO A 1091 9.43 34.55 10.32
N PHE A 1092 9.06 35.58 11.06
CA PHE A 1092 9.87 36.19 12.12
C PHE A 1092 8.98 36.58 13.31
N ARG A 1093 9.48 36.36 14.53
CA ARG A 1093 8.83 36.84 15.76
C ARG A 1093 9.27 38.27 16.06
N ILE A 1094 8.32 39.15 16.39
CA ILE A 1094 8.64 40.52 16.81
C ILE A 1094 9.24 40.48 18.22
N ALA A 1095 10.42 41.08 18.42
CA ALA A 1095 11.12 41.08 19.70
C ALA A 1095 10.35 41.84 20.80
N HIS A 1096 9.79 43.00 20.46
CA HIS A 1096 9.04 43.87 21.38
C HIS A 1096 7.64 44.21 20.83
N PRO A 1097 6.70 43.25 20.81
CA PRO A 1097 5.39 43.46 20.20
C PRO A 1097 4.50 44.39 21.04
N GLY A 1098 3.92 45.40 20.39
CA GLY A 1098 3.00 46.38 20.98
C GLY A 1098 1.84 46.70 20.05
N ALA A 1099 0.82 47.42 20.55
CA ALA A 1099 -0.35 47.80 19.76
C ALA A 1099 -0.11 49.13 19.04
N TYR A 1100 -0.06 49.10 17.70
CA TYR A 1100 0.26 50.27 16.87
C TYR A 1100 -0.71 50.42 15.70
N ALA A 1101 -1.06 51.65 15.35
CA ALA A 1101 -1.89 52.00 14.20
C ALA A 1101 -1.08 52.13 12.90
N ALA A 1102 0.24 52.28 13.00
CA ALA A 1102 1.15 52.28 11.87
C ALA A 1102 2.40 51.45 12.18
N TYR A 1103 2.83 50.67 11.20
CA TYR A 1103 4.06 49.90 11.21
C TYR A 1103 4.95 50.36 10.06
N ARG A 1104 6.26 50.23 10.22
CA ARG A 1104 7.25 50.57 9.19
C ARG A 1104 8.31 49.50 9.11
N LEU A 1105 8.49 48.93 7.93
CA LEU A 1105 9.64 48.09 7.60
C LEU A 1105 10.67 48.96 6.86
N ARG A 1106 11.82 49.21 7.47
CA ARG A 1106 12.91 49.97 6.86
C ARG A 1106 14.08 49.04 6.55
N LEU A 1107 14.39 48.88 5.27
CA LEU A 1107 15.60 48.17 4.85
C LEU A 1107 16.83 48.98 5.25
N GLU A 1108 17.87 48.30 5.71
CA GLU A 1108 19.15 48.96 5.99
C GLU A 1108 19.93 49.25 4.69
N ALA A 1109 21.00 50.04 4.77
CA ALA A 1109 21.80 50.40 3.60
C ALA A 1109 22.47 49.14 2.98
N GLY A 1110 22.38 48.99 1.66
CA GLY A 1110 22.83 47.79 0.94
C GLY A 1110 22.46 47.82 -0.55
N GLU A 1111 22.30 46.66 -1.18
CA GLU A 1111 21.72 46.56 -2.53
C GLU A 1111 20.18 46.59 -2.49
N GLY A 1112 19.56 47.01 -3.59
CA GLY A 1112 18.10 46.92 -3.74
C GLY A 1112 17.62 45.47 -3.76
N VAL A 1113 16.41 45.23 -3.26
CA VAL A 1113 15.78 43.90 -3.13
C VAL A 1113 14.39 43.91 -3.72
N ALA A 1114 13.95 42.79 -4.31
CA ALA A 1114 12.56 42.61 -4.70
C ALA A 1114 11.83 41.74 -3.67
N LEU A 1115 10.73 42.27 -3.13
CA LEU A 1115 9.83 41.54 -2.23
C LEU A 1115 8.50 41.30 -2.93
N ALA A 1116 7.91 40.14 -2.66
CA ALA A 1116 6.59 39.76 -3.13
C ALA A 1116 5.50 40.10 -2.10
N GLU A 1117 5.76 39.89 -0.81
CA GLU A 1117 4.74 40.06 0.23
C GLU A 1117 5.37 40.46 1.58
N ILE A 1118 4.59 41.19 2.39
CA ILE A 1118 4.84 41.52 3.79
C ILE A 1118 3.54 41.33 4.58
N GLU A 1119 3.49 40.36 5.48
CA GLU A 1119 2.36 40.19 6.41
C GLU A 1119 2.72 40.69 7.82
N LEU A 1120 1.75 41.24 8.54
CA LEU A 1120 1.83 41.44 9.99
C LEU A 1120 0.82 40.53 10.66
N LEU A 1121 1.30 39.66 11.55
CA LEU A 1121 0.53 38.55 12.06
C LEU A 1121 0.19 38.75 13.54
N GLN A 1122 -1.11 38.75 13.85
CA GLN A 1122 -1.61 38.76 15.23
C GLN A 1122 -2.09 37.36 15.66
N PRO A 1123 -1.87 36.94 16.93
CA PRO A 1123 -2.44 35.71 17.43
C PRO A 1123 -3.96 35.82 17.55
N VAL A 1124 -4.67 34.80 17.09
CA VAL A 1124 -6.14 34.72 17.16
C VAL A 1124 -6.58 33.35 17.64
N ALA A 1125 -7.71 33.29 18.36
CA ALA A 1125 -8.47 32.06 18.49
C ALA A 1125 -9.26 31.87 17.19
N ARG A 1126 -8.96 30.80 16.44
CA ARG A 1126 -9.71 30.46 15.24
C ARG A 1126 -11.08 29.95 15.65
N GLN A 1127 -12.11 30.51 15.02
CA GLN A 1127 -13.48 30.01 15.08
C GLN A 1127 -13.90 29.67 13.67
N ALA A 1128 -14.83 28.72 13.53
CA ALA A 1128 -15.48 28.47 12.26
C ALA A 1128 -16.16 29.77 11.79
N VAL A 1129 -15.81 30.25 10.60
CA VAL A 1129 -16.40 31.47 10.02
C VAL A 1129 -17.76 31.09 9.40
N PRO A 1130 -18.87 31.73 9.77
CA PRO A 1130 -20.21 31.47 9.22
C PRO A 1130 -20.28 31.54 7.69
#